data_AF-A0A918MJY7-F1
#
_entry.id   AF-A0A918MJY7-F1
#
_cell.length_a   1.000
_cell.length_b   1.000
_cell.length_c   1.000
_cell.angle_alpha   90.00
_cell.angle_beta   90.00
_cell.angle_gamma   90.00
#
_symmetry.space_group_name_H-M   'P 1'
#
loop_
_entity.id
_entity.type
_entity.pdbx_description
1 polymer ?
#
loop_
_entity_poly.entity_id
_entity_poly.type
_entity_poly.pdbx_seq_one_letter_code
_entity_poly.pdbx_strand_id
1 'polypeptide(L)'
;MAQEKDISGVVKDGEGIPLLGVNIIIENTQSGTQTDFDGNYSIKAAPGNVLVYSFVGFKPRKITVGQESTINVTMTVDNELDEVIVLGFGKQSKRKVTDNIASISSDEINQIPVASMQGALTGKAAGVQIQQINGKVEGGVKMRIRGISTISSSQEPLYVIDGLPLINDDESVSEAPMNPLISLNPNDIESIQILKDASSAAIYGARGTNGVVLITTKQGKLGKTKISVNTATGWSEATNKVDWLNAEQYVELFTEASANSYGADDLWLTEQGGYFDDMANGLDWRTGEVDTDWQDLALVKGYVQDHGISVSGGNEKTLFYISGGYNNTEGIVRGNTLERYSYRGNIDHRVSDRFRVGLNSSLSKTHVKRLGTDNSFSTPLQAIAQSPLSPPYLSDGIVPNNESTIYYNFLMQQYNGSWNVNIFRAIMNTYAEYEIIPGLRFKSEIGYDNNSQLDEYFAGSLTESASTNGYADATSVQADKYNLNNYFTYNREFIGNYDLEVVAGMSFEESSRKSQYVAGTGYPSDDLQTVDSASEITAGSTTRTKYNFLSYFSRATFSILDKYLLKGSIRYDGSSRFGASNRYGLFPAASVGWIMSEEEFIKASEVVSLLKFRASYGVTGNAGIDNFASLGLFRGAAYNKTSALNPYQLPNKDLKWERTTQFDVGLDFGFFNNKLTGEIDYYIKNTNDLLLNEPLPGTSGWSSITRNVGSLENSGFEFVLNTKNIVQENLSWTSSLNLSTLKNEVTSLPKGDIISGRNLVREGETISSFYVVEYAGVDPDNGDALFYTNTLDANGNRDRTKTSDYSQAERVIAGSPYPTFMAGFTNNISAYNFDFSFTFQGEWGASIYNEGGKFQSGNARYEDNQTLDQMNRWQNPGDITMVPQARMYSTNGQQASTRYLEKSDFVRLRNLSLGYTLPKDITQKFSVDRVRIYFTGVNLLTFTDYSGYDPESTYDNYGNSNIQKGVAFYSAPPAKTYTIGLNIDL
;
A
#
# COMPACT_ATOMS: atom_id res chain seq x y z
N MET A 1 -41.60 -47.72 -0.53
CA MET A 1 -41.09 -46.46 -1.10
C MET A 1 -42.24 -45.47 -1.07
N ALA A 2 -42.10 -44.35 -0.37
CA ALA A 2 -43.14 -43.32 -0.36
C ALA A 2 -43.14 -42.62 -1.73
N GLN A 3 -44.32 -42.45 -2.34
CA GLN A 3 -44.49 -41.81 -3.65
C GLN A 3 -44.20 -40.30 -3.52
N GLU A 4 -43.32 -39.77 -4.37
CA GLU A 4 -43.05 -38.33 -4.47
C GLU A 4 -44.32 -37.58 -4.89
N LYS A 5 -44.53 -36.39 -4.30
CA LYS A 5 -45.67 -35.51 -4.60
C LYS A 5 -45.16 -34.10 -4.90
N ASP A 6 -45.88 -33.36 -5.73
CA ASP A 6 -45.63 -31.93 -5.94
C ASP A 6 -46.08 -31.15 -4.68
N ILE A 7 -45.12 -30.53 -4.01
CA ILE A 7 -45.33 -29.64 -2.86
C ILE A 7 -45.23 -28.20 -3.36
N SER A 8 -46.30 -27.42 -3.19
CA SER A 8 -46.34 -26.01 -3.55
C SER A 8 -46.55 -25.11 -2.33
N GLY A 9 -46.33 -23.81 -2.45
CA GLY A 9 -46.59 -22.88 -1.36
C GLY A 9 -46.05 -21.49 -1.63
N VAL A 10 -46.28 -20.58 -0.69
CA VAL A 10 -45.83 -19.19 -0.74
C VAL A 10 -44.88 -18.91 0.43
N VAL A 11 -43.74 -18.28 0.14
CA VAL A 11 -42.81 -17.78 1.16
C VAL A 11 -42.97 -16.27 1.31
N LYS A 12 -43.11 -15.80 2.55
CA LYS A 12 -43.30 -14.40 2.92
C LYS A 12 -42.39 -14.01 4.08
N ASP A 13 -42.17 -12.72 4.32
CA ASP A 13 -41.53 -12.22 5.54
C ASP A 13 -42.52 -12.04 6.70
N GLY A 14 -42.01 -11.59 7.85
CA GLY A 14 -42.80 -11.31 9.05
C GLY A 14 -43.83 -10.19 8.91
N GLU A 15 -43.74 -9.35 7.87
CA GLU A 15 -44.68 -8.28 7.55
C GLU A 15 -45.73 -8.73 6.51
N GLY A 16 -45.63 -9.96 6.02
CA GLY A 16 -46.56 -10.57 5.07
C GLY A 16 -46.21 -10.29 3.60
N ILE A 17 -45.03 -9.75 3.33
CA ILE A 17 -44.52 -9.46 1.98
C ILE A 17 -43.96 -10.75 1.37
N PRO A 18 -44.36 -11.14 0.14
CA PRO A 18 -43.78 -12.28 -0.54
C PRO A 18 -42.28 -12.16 -0.77
N LEU A 19 -41.54 -13.26 -0.56
CA LEU A 19 -40.10 -13.31 -0.70
C LEU A 19 -39.70 -14.03 -2.00
N LEU A 20 -39.12 -13.28 -2.93
CA LEU A 20 -38.57 -13.77 -4.19
C LEU A 20 -37.17 -14.37 -4.01
N GLY A 21 -36.89 -15.51 -4.64
CA GLY A 21 -35.55 -16.09 -4.68
C GLY A 21 -35.13 -16.86 -3.41
N VAL A 22 -36.08 -17.25 -2.56
CA VAL A 22 -35.83 -18.14 -1.42
C VAL A 22 -35.42 -19.51 -1.94
N ASN A 23 -34.22 -19.97 -1.61
CA ASN A 23 -33.73 -21.29 -1.95
C ASN A 23 -34.43 -22.34 -1.09
N ILE A 24 -35.07 -23.32 -1.74
CA ILE A 24 -35.78 -24.42 -1.09
C ILE A 24 -35.15 -25.72 -1.55
N ILE A 25 -34.49 -26.43 -0.64
CA ILE A 25 -33.81 -27.70 -0.96
C ILE A 25 -34.36 -28.83 -0.09
N ILE A 26 -34.38 -30.05 -0.64
CA ILE A 26 -34.62 -31.24 0.18
C ILE A 26 -33.31 -31.65 0.83
N GLU A 27 -33.30 -31.68 2.16
CA GLU A 27 -32.13 -32.00 2.98
C GLU A 27 -31.49 -33.34 2.57
N ASN A 28 -30.17 -33.34 2.38
CA ASN A 28 -29.36 -34.47 1.90
C ASN A 28 -29.64 -34.91 0.45
N THR A 29 -30.14 -34.00 -0.40
CA THR A 29 -30.32 -34.27 -1.84
C THR A 29 -29.92 -33.05 -2.69
N GLN A 30 -29.77 -33.27 -4.01
CA GLN A 30 -29.54 -32.19 -4.98
C GLN A 30 -30.85 -31.58 -5.53
N SER A 31 -32.01 -31.99 -5.00
CA SER A 31 -33.31 -31.54 -5.48
C SER A 31 -33.71 -30.24 -4.77
N GLY A 32 -33.95 -29.18 -5.53
CA GLY A 32 -34.29 -27.86 -5.00
C GLY A 32 -34.99 -26.98 -6.01
N THR A 33 -35.61 -25.90 -5.52
CA THR A 33 -36.29 -24.87 -6.30
C THR A 33 -36.07 -23.50 -5.67
N GLN A 34 -36.54 -22.44 -6.32
CA GLN A 34 -36.56 -21.09 -5.79
C GLN A 34 -37.97 -20.50 -5.89
N THR A 35 -38.29 -19.55 -5.02
CA THR A 35 -39.56 -18.82 -5.10
C THR A 35 -39.57 -17.79 -6.24
N ASP A 36 -40.75 -17.56 -6.83
CA ASP A 36 -41.01 -16.52 -7.82
C ASP A 36 -41.33 -15.14 -7.19
N PHE A 37 -41.73 -14.15 -8.02
CA PHE A 37 -41.99 -12.77 -7.59
C PHE A 37 -43.13 -12.64 -6.58
N ASP A 38 -44.10 -13.55 -6.63
CA ASP A 38 -45.23 -13.59 -5.72
C ASP A 38 -44.94 -14.51 -4.52
N GLY A 39 -43.67 -14.94 -4.37
CA GLY A 39 -43.19 -15.83 -3.33
C GLY A 39 -43.59 -17.29 -3.53
N ASN A 40 -44.20 -17.67 -4.65
CA ASN A 40 -44.66 -19.04 -4.88
C ASN A 40 -43.50 -19.97 -5.22
N TYR A 41 -43.61 -21.24 -4.83
CA TYR A 41 -42.70 -22.30 -5.25
C TYR A 41 -43.44 -23.61 -5.51
N SER A 42 -42.78 -24.52 -6.24
CA SER A 42 -43.20 -25.92 -6.39
C SER A 42 -41.98 -26.85 -6.44
N ILE A 43 -42.00 -27.93 -5.66
CA ILE A 43 -40.91 -28.90 -5.55
C ILE A 43 -41.45 -30.33 -5.35
N LYS A 44 -40.84 -31.31 -6.00
CA LYS A 44 -41.18 -32.73 -5.80
C LYS A 44 -40.49 -33.29 -4.57
N ALA A 45 -41.26 -33.66 -3.55
CA ALA A 45 -40.75 -34.23 -2.32
C ALA A 45 -41.65 -35.36 -1.80
N ALA A 46 -41.09 -36.33 -1.09
CA ALA A 46 -41.84 -37.40 -0.44
C ALA A 46 -42.18 -37.04 1.02
N PRO A 47 -43.30 -37.54 1.58
CA PRO A 47 -43.59 -37.40 3.01
C PRO A 47 -42.42 -37.91 3.87
N GLY A 48 -41.97 -37.09 4.83
CA GLY A 48 -40.79 -37.34 5.66
C GLY A 48 -39.49 -36.69 5.16
N ASN A 49 -39.45 -36.15 3.93
CA ASN A 49 -38.35 -35.28 3.51
C ASN A 49 -38.37 -33.94 4.28
N VAL A 50 -37.21 -33.33 4.50
CA VAL A 50 -37.11 -32.02 5.15
C VAL A 50 -36.80 -30.97 4.10
N LEU A 51 -37.70 -30.01 3.92
CA LEU A 51 -37.47 -28.83 3.10
C LEU A 51 -36.74 -27.77 3.92
N VAL A 52 -35.61 -27.31 3.40
CA VAL A 52 -34.79 -26.24 3.99
C VAL A 52 -34.99 -24.99 3.14
N TYR A 53 -35.60 -23.97 3.74
CA TYR A 53 -35.83 -22.65 3.17
C TYR A 53 -34.69 -21.74 3.62
N SER A 54 -33.99 -21.12 2.68
CA SER A 54 -32.86 -20.23 2.96
C SER A 54 -32.92 -18.99 2.07
N PHE A 55 -32.72 -17.83 2.68
CA PHE A 55 -32.72 -16.55 1.99
C PHE A 55 -31.79 -15.58 2.72
N VAL A 56 -31.04 -14.79 1.97
CA VAL A 56 -30.02 -13.89 2.54
C VAL A 56 -30.71 -12.85 3.43
N GLY A 57 -30.22 -12.68 4.66
CA GLY A 57 -30.81 -11.78 5.66
C GLY A 57 -31.99 -12.37 6.44
N PHE A 58 -32.25 -13.67 6.32
CA PHE A 58 -33.33 -14.38 7.04
C PHE A 58 -32.85 -15.70 7.64
N LYS A 59 -33.41 -16.08 8.79
CA LYS A 59 -33.07 -17.34 9.46
C LYS A 59 -33.52 -18.54 8.62
N PRO A 60 -32.66 -19.53 8.35
CA PRO A 60 -33.06 -20.73 7.62
C PRO A 60 -34.18 -21.48 8.35
N ARG A 61 -35.23 -21.86 7.63
CA ARG A 61 -36.37 -22.60 8.19
C ARG A 61 -36.36 -24.03 7.67
N LYS A 62 -36.52 -25.01 8.56
CA LYS A 62 -36.66 -26.42 8.19
C LYS A 62 -38.09 -26.88 8.44
N ILE A 63 -38.71 -27.50 7.43
CA ILE A 63 -40.07 -28.04 7.54
C ILE A 63 -40.09 -29.45 6.98
N THR A 64 -40.52 -30.41 7.78
CA THR A 64 -40.74 -31.80 7.33
C THR A 64 -42.03 -31.87 6.51
N VAL A 65 -41.94 -32.46 5.31
CA VAL A 65 -43.07 -32.69 4.41
C VAL A 65 -44.04 -33.68 5.06
N GLY A 66 -45.26 -33.21 5.33
CA GLY A 66 -46.34 -33.98 5.94
C GLY A 66 -47.25 -34.66 4.91
N GLN A 67 -48.54 -34.78 5.24
CA GLN A 67 -49.58 -35.31 4.34
C GLN A 67 -50.09 -34.25 3.35
N GLU A 68 -49.95 -32.96 3.67
CA GLU A 68 -50.42 -31.84 2.86
C GLU A 68 -49.46 -31.51 1.70
N SER A 69 -50.04 -31.15 0.56
CA SER A 69 -49.32 -30.74 -0.66
C SER A 69 -48.98 -29.25 -0.69
N THR A 70 -49.42 -28.48 0.30
CA THR A 70 -49.23 -27.03 0.35
C THR A 70 -48.54 -26.62 1.65
N ILE A 71 -47.41 -25.91 1.55
CA ILE A 71 -46.64 -25.45 2.72
C ILE A 71 -46.30 -23.98 2.54
N ASN A 72 -47.01 -23.10 3.26
CA ASN A 72 -46.69 -21.68 3.29
C ASN A 72 -45.67 -21.38 4.38
N VAL A 73 -44.71 -20.51 4.10
CA VAL A 73 -43.59 -20.23 4.98
C VAL A 73 -43.45 -18.75 5.24
N THR A 74 -43.43 -18.37 6.52
CA THR A 74 -42.98 -17.06 6.96
C THR A 74 -41.51 -17.14 7.35
N MET A 75 -40.64 -16.39 6.68
CA MET A 75 -39.24 -16.23 7.04
C MET A 75 -39.12 -15.07 8.03
N THR A 76 -38.25 -15.23 9.03
CA THR A 76 -37.98 -14.17 10.01
C THR A 76 -36.65 -13.52 9.67
N VAL A 77 -36.63 -12.18 9.64
CA VAL A 77 -35.42 -11.39 9.39
C VAL A 77 -34.36 -11.81 10.41
N ASP A 78 -33.18 -12.15 9.90
CA ASP A 78 -32.04 -12.43 10.75
C ASP A 78 -31.40 -11.09 11.11
N ASN A 79 -31.72 -10.58 12.29
CA ASN A 79 -31.11 -9.35 12.82
C ASN A 79 -29.60 -9.54 13.12
N GLU A 80 -29.08 -10.76 12.97
CA GLU A 80 -27.70 -11.14 13.26
C GLU A 80 -27.11 -11.96 12.09
N LEU A 81 -26.86 -11.32 10.96
CA LEU A 81 -25.78 -11.82 10.10
C LEU A 81 -24.46 -11.54 10.81
N ASP A 82 -24.04 -12.50 11.62
CA ASP A 82 -22.70 -12.54 12.20
C ASP A 82 -21.69 -12.66 11.04
N GLU A 83 -21.12 -11.53 10.63
CA GLU A 83 -20.03 -11.47 9.65
C GLU A 83 -18.92 -12.43 10.13
N VAL A 84 -18.60 -13.44 9.31
CA VAL A 84 -17.53 -14.39 9.64
C VAL A 84 -16.22 -13.85 9.10
N ILE A 85 -15.29 -13.56 10.01
CA ILE A 85 -13.94 -13.12 9.64
C ILE A 85 -12.95 -14.29 9.75
N VAL A 86 -11.93 -14.27 8.89
CA VAL A 86 -10.81 -15.22 8.94
C VAL A 86 -9.74 -14.69 9.89
N LEU A 87 -9.29 -15.54 10.81
CA LEU A 87 -8.34 -15.22 11.86
C LEU A 87 -7.22 -16.25 11.91
N GLY A 88 -6.12 -16.00 11.22
CA GLY A 88 -5.02 -16.95 11.23
C GLY A 88 -5.44 -18.31 10.71
N PHE A 89 -5.42 -19.30 11.62
CA PHE A 89 -5.79 -20.69 11.37
C PHE A 89 -7.27 -21.01 11.68
N GLY A 90 -8.18 -20.03 11.74
CA GLY A 90 -9.60 -20.27 12.04
C GLY A 90 -10.55 -19.21 11.48
N LYS A 91 -11.85 -19.40 11.71
CA LYS A 91 -12.93 -18.47 11.34
C LYS A 91 -13.75 -18.15 12.58
N GLN A 92 -14.12 -16.88 12.79
CA GLN A 92 -14.96 -16.47 13.92
C GLN A 92 -16.01 -15.46 13.50
N SER A 93 -17.15 -15.48 14.17
CA SER A 93 -18.13 -14.40 14.09
C SER A 93 -17.52 -13.12 14.64
N LYS A 94 -17.61 -12.02 13.88
CA LYS A 94 -17.16 -10.67 14.27
C LYS A 94 -17.70 -10.24 15.63
N ARG A 95 -18.92 -10.65 15.99
CA ARG A 95 -19.51 -10.38 17.30
C ARG A 95 -18.65 -10.95 18.44
N LYS A 96 -18.12 -12.16 18.26
CA LYS A 96 -17.32 -12.91 19.25
C LYS A 96 -15.82 -12.59 19.22
N VAL A 97 -15.40 -11.67 18.37
CA VAL A 97 -14.00 -11.25 18.25
C VAL A 97 -13.67 -10.23 19.35
N THR A 98 -12.55 -10.47 20.02
CA THR A 98 -12.01 -9.61 21.11
C THR A 98 -10.87 -8.71 20.65
N ASP A 99 -10.40 -8.89 19.40
CA ASP A 99 -9.28 -8.17 18.83
C ASP A 99 -9.73 -7.00 17.91
N ASN A 100 -8.87 -6.01 17.72
CA ASN A 100 -9.15 -4.91 16.79
C ASN A 100 -8.78 -5.27 15.34
N ILE A 101 -9.79 -5.40 14.47
CA ILE A 101 -9.64 -5.87 13.08
C ILE A 101 -10.50 -5.04 12.12
N ALA A 102 -9.84 -4.44 11.13
CA ALA A 102 -10.56 -3.84 10.01
C ALA A 102 -10.82 -4.90 8.93
N SER A 103 -12.06 -4.99 8.45
CA SER A 103 -12.49 -5.91 7.40
C SER A 103 -12.94 -5.12 6.19
N ILE A 104 -12.37 -5.40 5.03
CA ILE A 104 -12.72 -4.78 3.74
C ILE A 104 -13.24 -5.89 2.82
N SER A 105 -14.43 -5.67 2.27
CA SER A 105 -15.13 -6.64 1.42
C SER A 105 -14.69 -6.57 -0.05
N SER A 106 -14.96 -7.63 -0.81
CA SER A 106 -14.69 -7.65 -2.26
C SER A 106 -15.45 -6.58 -3.04
N ASP A 107 -16.65 -6.18 -2.61
CA ASP A 107 -17.42 -5.14 -3.29
C ASP A 107 -16.72 -3.78 -3.20
N GLU A 108 -16.04 -3.51 -2.10
CA GLU A 108 -15.26 -2.28 -1.93
C GLU A 108 -13.93 -2.28 -2.68
N ILE A 109 -13.40 -3.47 -3.00
CA ILE A 109 -12.13 -3.64 -3.71
C ILE A 109 -12.36 -3.62 -5.22
N ASN A 110 -13.34 -4.37 -5.72
CA ASN A 110 -13.57 -4.62 -7.15
C ASN A 110 -14.29 -3.48 -7.87
N GLN A 111 -14.80 -2.47 -7.15
CA GLN A 111 -15.37 -1.27 -7.76
C GLN A 111 -14.32 -0.34 -8.37
N ILE A 112 -13.03 -0.53 -8.03
CA ILE A 112 -11.95 0.38 -8.39
C ILE A 112 -10.91 -0.37 -9.23
N PRO A 113 -10.78 -0.05 -10.54
CA PRO A 113 -9.73 -0.60 -11.37
C PRO A 113 -8.41 0.09 -11.01
N VAL A 114 -7.66 -0.52 -10.10
CA VAL A 114 -6.33 -0.06 -9.67
C VAL A 114 -5.26 -1.06 -10.08
N ALA A 115 -4.08 -0.55 -10.46
CA ALA A 115 -2.93 -1.39 -10.77
C ALA A 115 -2.47 -2.24 -9.57
N SER A 116 -2.63 -1.72 -8.35
CA SER A 116 -2.27 -2.40 -7.09
C SER A 116 -3.43 -2.47 -6.11
N MET A 117 -3.55 -3.58 -5.39
CA MET A 117 -4.64 -3.78 -4.41
C MET A 117 -4.57 -2.78 -3.24
N GLN A 118 -3.37 -2.35 -2.84
CA GLN A 118 -3.20 -1.44 -1.71
C GLN A 118 -3.88 -0.09 -1.97
N GLY A 119 -3.90 0.39 -3.22
CA GLY A 119 -4.60 1.62 -3.59
C GLY A 119 -6.10 1.58 -3.28
N ALA A 120 -6.75 0.41 -3.39
CA ALA A 120 -8.17 0.25 -3.09
C ALA A 120 -8.50 0.32 -1.59
N LEU A 121 -7.50 0.15 -0.71
CA LEU A 121 -7.66 0.17 0.74
C LEU A 121 -7.55 1.57 1.36
N THR A 122 -7.14 2.56 0.57
CA THR A 122 -6.81 3.90 1.06
C THR A 122 -8.04 4.59 1.66
N GLY A 123 -7.93 5.06 2.91
CA GLY A 123 -9.02 5.72 3.64
C GLY A 123 -10.15 4.80 4.12
N LYS A 124 -10.03 3.47 3.98
CA LYS A 124 -11.08 2.52 4.38
C LYS A 124 -10.94 1.95 5.80
N ALA A 125 -9.79 2.13 6.45
CA ALA A 125 -9.53 1.57 7.77
C ALA A 125 -8.86 2.58 8.71
N ALA A 126 -9.41 2.75 9.91
CA ALA A 126 -8.82 3.57 10.95
C ALA A 126 -7.45 3.02 11.39
N GLY A 127 -6.47 3.91 11.57
CA GLY A 127 -5.12 3.56 12.03
C GLY A 127 -4.25 2.91 10.95
N VAL A 128 -4.68 2.92 9.68
CA VAL A 128 -3.94 2.39 8.54
C VAL A 128 -3.60 3.52 7.59
N GLN A 129 -2.31 3.86 7.50
CA GLN A 129 -1.81 4.82 6.53
C GLN A 129 -1.34 4.08 5.28
N ILE A 130 -1.81 4.49 4.10
CA ILE A 130 -1.36 3.97 2.82
C ILE A 130 -0.82 5.13 2.00
N GLN A 131 0.48 5.09 1.71
CA GLN A 131 1.17 6.15 0.99
C GLN A 131 1.72 5.59 -0.32
N GLN A 132 1.27 6.16 -1.43
CA GLN A 132 1.90 5.93 -2.73
C GLN A 132 3.11 6.86 -2.86
N ILE A 133 4.27 6.30 -3.21
CA ILE A 133 5.52 7.08 -3.24
C ILE A 133 5.48 8.14 -4.35
N ASN A 134 5.08 7.75 -5.56
CA ASN A 134 4.89 8.67 -6.70
C ASN A 134 3.89 8.09 -7.72
N GLY A 135 3.61 8.86 -8.77
CA GLY A 135 2.66 8.52 -9.84
C GLY A 135 3.12 7.48 -10.88
N LYS A 136 4.28 6.84 -10.72
CA LYS A 136 4.75 5.76 -11.62
C LYS A 136 3.90 4.50 -11.40
N VAL A 137 3.62 3.73 -12.45
CA VAL A 137 2.69 2.56 -12.39
C VAL A 137 3.23 1.45 -11.49
N GLU A 138 4.55 1.31 -11.40
CA GLU A 138 5.27 0.38 -10.54
C GLU A 138 5.63 0.93 -9.17
N GLY A 139 5.36 2.23 -8.95
CA GLY A 139 5.76 2.97 -7.77
C GLY A 139 5.38 2.23 -6.49
N GLY A 140 6.32 2.15 -5.56
CA GLY A 140 6.10 1.49 -4.28
C GLY A 140 4.90 2.11 -3.53
N VAL A 141 4.03 1.25 -3.01
CA VAL A 141 2.95 1.63 -2.09
C VAL A 141 3.33 1.12 -0.71
N LYS A 142 3.40 2.04 0.27
CA LYS A 142 3.75 1.72 1.65
C LYS A 142 2.51 1.67 2.53
N MET A 143 2.31 0.57 3.25
CA MET A 143 1.26 0.46 4.27
C MET A 143 1.87 0.51 5.66
N ARG A 144 1.32 1.33 6.54
CA ARG A 144 1.72 1.42 7.95
C ARG A 144 0.49 1.26 8.83
N ILE A 145 0.57 0.35 9.81
CA ILE A 145 -0.51 0.10 10.76
C ILE A 145 -0.07 0.65 12.12
N ARG A 146 -0.80 1.66 12.62
CA ARG A 146 -0.54 2.33 13.91
C ARG A 146 0.87 2.93 14.04
N GLY A 147 1.32 3.60 12.98
CA GLY A 147 2.58 4.33 12.94
C GLY A 147 3.80 3.44 12.71
N ILE A 148 4.97 3.94 13.13
CA ILE A 148 6.28 3.34 12.83
C ILE A 148 6.85 2.67 14.07
N SER A 149 7.24 1.42 13.92
CA SER A 149 7.59 0.54 15.03
C SER A 149 9.06 0.18 15.12
N THR A 150 9.89 0.60 14.16
CA THR A 150 11.36 0.52 14.23
C THR A 150 12.02 1.60 13.38
N ILE A 151 13.32 1.84 13.60
CA ILE A 151 14.10 2.87 12.90
C ILE A 151 14.80 2.29 11.67
N SER A 152 15.33 1.07 11.77
CA SER A 152 16.26 0.51 10.78
C SER A 152 15.67 -0.57 9.87
N SER A 153 14.61 -1.27 10.31
CA SER A 153 14.00 -2.35 9.53
C SER A 153 12.78 -1.92 8.73
N SER A 154 12.32 -2.80 7.82
CA SER A 154 11.06 -2.60 7.09
C SER A 154 9.88 -2.34 8.04
N GLN A 155 9.00 -1.43 7.64
CA GLN A 155 7.73 -1.09 8.30
C GLN A 155 6.52 -1.74 7.62
N GLU A 156 6.72 -2.49 6.55
CA GLU A 156 5.62 -3.18 5.89
C GLU A 156 4.98 -4.20 6.85
N PRO A 157 3.64 -4.36 6.82
CA PRO A 157 2.98 -5.44 7.50
C PRO A 157 3.32 -6.78 6.84
N LEU A 158 3.02 -7.86 7.56
CA LEU A 158 3.05 -9.19 6.96
C LEU A 158 1.82 -9.39 6.07
N TYR A 159 2.02 -9.60 4.77
CA TYR A 159 0.95 -9.99 3.86
C TYR A 159 0.82 -11.52 3.84
N VAL A 160 -0.40 -12.01 4.04
CA VAL A 160 -0.71 -13.45 4.08
C VAL A 160 -1.87 -13.71 3.14
N ILE A 161 -1.68 -14.57 2.13
CA ILE A 161 -2.74 -14.97 1.20
C ILE A 161 -3.16 -16.41 1.46
N ASP A 162 -4.44 -16.65 1.73
CA ASP A 162 -4.99 -17.98 2.01
C ASP A 162 -4.16 -18.80 3.02
N GLY A 163 -3.59 -18.13 4.03
CA GLY A 163 -2.75 -18.72 5.08
C GLY A 163 -1.23 -18.73 4.80
N LEU A 164 -0.78 -18.40 3.60
CA LEU A 164 0.64 -18.37 3.20
C LEU A 164 1.24 -16.96 3.34
N PRO A 165 2.27 -16.75 4.20
CA PRO A 165 3.03 -15.52 4.23
C PRO A 165 3.77 -15.28 2.90
N LEU A 166 3.60 -14.09 2.33
CA LEU A 166 4.17 -13.75 1.02
C LEU A 166 5.61 -13.25 1.12
N ILE A 167 6.36 -13.36 0.02
CA ILE A 167 7.55 -12.56 -0.26
C ILE A 167 7.07 -11.13 -0.56
N ASN A 168 7.54 -10.17 0.22
CA ASN A 168 7.16 -8.76 0.13
C ASN A 168 8.38 -7.83 0.24
N ASP A 169 9.58 -8.37 0.03
CA ASP A 169 10.81 -7.59 -0.06
C ASP A 169 10.80 -6.76 -1.36
N ASP A 170 11.38 -5.57 -1.31
CA ASP A 170 11.59 -4.74 -2.49
C ASP A 170 12.75 -5.31 -3.30
N GLU A 171 12.43 -5.79 -4.51
CA GLU A 171 13.39 -6.39 -5.43
C GLU A 171 13.86 -5.42 -6.52
N SER A 172 13.60 -4.12 -6.37
CA SER A 172 14.15 -3.09 -7.24
C SER A 172 15.69 -3.14 -7.26
N VAL A 173 16.27 -2.97 -8.45
CA VAL A 173 17.73 -2.87 -8.65
C VAL A 173 18.23 -1.42 -8.59
N SER A 174 17.31 -0.48 -8.36
CA SER A 174 17.57 0.95 -8.22
C SER A 174 17.06 1.47 -6.88
N GLU A 175 17.41 2.70 -6.53
CA GLU A 175 16.94 3.31 -5.28
C GLU A 175 15.42 3.59 -5.27
N ALA A 176 14.77 3.62 -6.45
CA ALA A 176 13.32 3.75 -6.54
C ALA A 176 12.65 2.41 -6.21
N PRO A 177 11.85 2.28 -5.15
CA PRO A 177 11.25 1.01 -4.77
C PRO A 177 10.15 0.58 -5.74
N MET A 178 10.03 -0.73 -5.93
CA MET A 178 8.94 -1.33 -6.71
C MET A 178 7.91 -1.97 -5.78
N ASN A 179 6.62 -1.87 -6.12
CA ASN A 179 5.57 -2.52 -5.34
C ASN A 179 5.66 -4.06 -5.46
N PRO A 180 5.98 -4.81 -4.38
CA PRO A 180 6.14 -6.26 -4.44
C PRO A 180 4.81 -7.03 -4.61
N LEU A 181 3.67 -6.34 -4.46
CA LEU A 181 2.33 -6.92 -4.64
C LEU A 181 1.71 -6.60 -6.00
N ILE A 182 2.45 -5.94 -6.88
CA ILE A 182 1.97 -5.53 -8.21
C ILE A 182 1.57 -6.72 -9.10
N SER A 183 2.03 -7.93 -8.78
CA SER A 183 1.70 -9.16 -9.48
C SER A 183 0.34 -9.75 -9.09
N LEU A 184 -0.30 -9.27 -8.02
CA LEU A 184 -1.58 -9.80 -7.52
C LEU A 184 -2.77 -9.18 -8.27
N ASN A 185 -3.74 -10.01 -8.67
CA ASN A 185 -4.97 -9.55 -9.30
C ASN A 185 -6.04 -9.18 -8.24
N PRO A 186 -6.46 -7.91 -8.12
CA PRO A 186 -7.48 -7.51 -7.15
C PRO A 186 -8.84 -8.20 -7.35
N ASN A 187 -9.19 -8.54 -8.60
CA ASN A 187 -10.48 -9.16 -8.94
C ASN A 187 -10.68 -10.56 -8.30
N ASP A 188 -9.60 -11.20 -7.86
CA ASP A 188 -9.64 -12.52 -7.22
C ASP A 188 -9.82 -12.47 -5.70
N ILE A 189 -9.85 -11.28 -5.11
CA ILE A 189 -9.94 -11.09 -3.67
C ILE A 189 -11.41 -11.16 -3.23
N GLU A 190 -11.67 -11.99 -2.21
CA GLU A 190 -12.97 -12.07 -1.53
C GLU A 190 -13.06 -11.07 -0.38
N SER A 191 -11.99 -10.94 0.39
CA SER A 191 -11.91 -9.99 1.51
C SER A 191 -10.47 -9.76 1.96
N ILE A 192 -10.27 -8.64 2.64
CA ILE A 192 -9.01 -8.26 3.29
C ILE A 192 -9.29 -7.98 4.76
N GLN A 193 -8.59 -8.66 5.66
CA GLN A 193 -8.60 -8.36 7.10
C GLN A 193 -7.27 -7.76 7.52
N ILE A 194 -7.30 -6.62 8.21
CA ILE A 194 -6.13 -5.94 8.75
C ILE A 194 -6.12 -6.15 10.26
N LEU A 195 -5.18 -6.96 10.73
CA LEU A 195 -4.95 -7.29 12.14
C LEU A 195 -4.08 -6.19 12.76
N LYS A 196 -4.70 -5.29 13.55
CA LYS A 196 -4.05 -4.07 14.07
C LYS A 196 -3.49 -4.21 15.50
N ASP A 197 -3.99 -5.19 16.25
CA ASP A 197 -3.56 -5.43 17.63
C ASP A 197 -2.58 -6.61 17.77
N ALA A 198 -1.80 -6.60 18.85
CA ALA A 198 -0.83 -7.67 19.10
C ALA A 198 -1.49 -9.02 19.38
N SER A 199 -2.70 -9.05 19.95
CA SER A 199 -3.40 -10.32 20.25
C SER A 199 -3.79 -11.08 18.99
N SER A 200 -4.27 -10.39 17.96
CA SER A 200 -4.61 -10.97 16.67
C SER A 200 -3.37 -11.27 15.83
N ALA A 201 -2.35 -10.40 15.86
CA ALA A 201 -1.09 -10.60 15.15
C ALA A 201 -0.18 -11.67 15.78
N ALA A 202 -0.28 -11.94 17.09
CA ALA A 202 0.58 -12.87 17.83
C ALA A 202 0.58 -14.30 17.26
N ILE A 203 -0.50 -14.73 16.59
CA ILE A 203 -0.53 -16.04 15.93
C ILE A 203 0.47 -16.14 14.78
N TYR A 204 0.81 -15.01 14.15
CA TYR A 204 1.86 -14.89 13.12
C TYR A 204 3.24 -14.56 13.73
N GLY A 205 3.29 -14.34 15.04
CA GLY A 205 4.50 -14.21 15.83
C GLY A 205 5.28 -12.96 15.50
N ALA A 206 6.60 -13.11 15.45
CA ALA A 206 7.52 -12.01 15.29
C ALA A 206 7.53 -11.31 13.91
N ARG A 207 6.58 -11.63 13.05
CA ARG A 207 6.36 -10.97 11.77
C ARG A 207 5.11 -10.10 11.78
N GLY A 208 4.25 -10.26 12.80
CA GLY A 208 3.04 -9.47 12.98
C GLY A 208 3.26 -8.16 13.74
N THR A 209 4.50 -7.80 14.10
CA THR A 209 4.77 -6.56 14.85
C THR A 209 4.30 -5.30 14.12
N ASN A 210 4.44 -5.26 12.79
CA ASN A 210 3.95 -4.14 11.97
C ASN A 210 2.48 -4.30 11.57
N GLY A 211 1.76 -5.24 12.19
CA GLY A 211 0.43 -5.69 11.78
C GLY A 211 0.49 -6.77 10.69
N VAL A 212 -0.67 -7.36 10.41
CA VAL A 212 -0.82 -8.43 9.42
C VAL A 212 -2.01 -8.14 8.52
N VAL A 213 -1.81 -8.26 7.20
CA VAL A 213 -2.86 -8.12 6.18
C VAL A 213 -3.19 -9.51 5.65
N LEU A 214 -4.37 -10.02 6.03
CA LEU A 214 -4.91 -11.28 5.54
C LEU A 214 -5.70 -11.04 4.28
N ILE A 215 -5.33 -11.74 3.21
CA ILE A 215 -6.00 -11.71 1.92
C ILE A 215 -6.66 -13.06 1.74
N THR A 216 -7.99 -13.07 1.70
CA THR A 216 -8.76 -14.28 1.38
C THR A 216 -9.17 -14.21 -0.07
N THR A 217 -8.86 -15.25 -0.85
CA THR A 217 -9.25 -15.30 -2.27
C THR A 217 -10.59 -15.96 -2.49
N LYS A 218 -11.22 -15.65 -3.63
CA LYS A 218 -12.51 -16.21 -4.04
C LYS A 218 -12.42 -17.74 -4.12
N GLN A 219 -13.41 -18.40 -3.53
CA GLN A 219 -13.51 -19.86 -3.50
C GLN A 219 -14.74 -20.31 -4.29
N GLY A 220 -14.77 -21.60 -4.65
CA GLY A 220 -15.95 -22.19 -5.29
C GLY A 220 -17.16 -22.13 -4.36
N LYS A 221 -18.35 -21.90 -4.94
CA LYS A 221 -19.62 -21.86 -4.21
C LYS A 221 -20.47 -23.08 -4.60
N LEU A 222 -21.20 -23.63 -3.63
CA LEU A 222 -22.14 -24.73 -3.88
C LEU A 222 -23.24 -24.24 -4.83
N GLY A 223 -23.56 -25.03 -5.87
CA GLY A 223 -24.67 -24.76 -6.76
C GLY A 223 -24.28 -24.77 -8.23
N LYS A 224 -25.08 -24.08 -9.04
CA LYS A 224 -24.85 -23.98 -10.49
C LYS A 224 -23.51 -23.29 -10.76
N THR A 225 -22.82 -23.74 -11.80
CA THR A 225 -21.63 -23.06 -12.30
C THR A 225 -22.01 -21.68 -12.79
N LYS A 226 -21.35 -20.66 -12.23
CA LYS A 226 -21.49 -19.25 -12.59
C LYS A 226 -20.25 -18.80 -13.36
N ILE A 227 -20.44 -18.10 -14.47
CA ILE A 227 -19.35 -17.47 -15.21
C ILE A 227 -19.48 -15.95 -15.04
N SER A 228 -18.41 -15.29 -14.60
CA SER A 228 -18.38 -13.84 -14.43
C SER A 228 -17.29 -13.23 -15.32
N VAL A 229 -17.66 -12.24 -16.11
CA VAL A 229 -16.76 -11.45 -16.96
C VAL A 229 -16.79 -10.00 -16.47
N ASN A 230 -15.63 -9.48 -16.09
CA ASN A 230 -15.43 -8.08 -15.72
C ASN A 230 -14.51 -7.45 -16.76
N THR A 231 -14.91 -6.34 -17.35
CA THR A 231 -14.09 -5.62 -18.33
C THR A 231 -14.20 -4.12 -18.11
N ALA A 232 -13.09 -3.41 -18.19
CA ALA A 232 -13.01 -2.00 -17.95
C ALA A 232 -11.98 -1.35 -18.87
N THR A 233 -12.27 -0.11 -19.28
CA THR A 233 -11.32 0.74 -20.01
C THR A 233 -11.38 2.17 -19.47
N GLY A 234 -10.22 2.82 -19.36
CA GLY A 234 -10.13 4.13 -18.77
C GLY A 234 -8.97 4.97 -19.29
N TRP A 235 -8.97 6.23 -18.88
CA TRP A 235 -7.97 7.23 -19.24
C TRP A 235 -7.46 7.90 -17.98
N SER A 236 -6.19 8.27 -17.98
CA SER A 236 -5.50 8.84 -16.83
C SER A 236 -4.80 10.15 -17.19
N GLU A 237 -4.73 11.08 -16.23
CA GLU A 237 -3.96 12.32 -16.34
C GLU A 237 -3.35 12.69 -14.98
N ALA A 238 -2.40 13.63 -14.96
CA ALA A 238 -1.84 14.12 -13.70
C ALA A 238 -2.92 14.79 -12.84
N THR A 239 -2.91 14.52 -11.53
CA THR A 239 -3.86 15.18 -10.60
C THR A 239 -3.63 16.68 -10.47
N ASN A 240 -2.38 17.11 -10.55
CA ASN A 240 -1.96 18.51 -10.51
C ASN A 240 -0.72 18.71 -11.40
N LYS A 241 -0.50 19.95 -11.85
CA LYS A 241 0.74 20.41 -12.51
C LYS A 241 1.24 21.65 -11.77
N VAL A 242 2.55 21.86 -11.77
CA VAL A 242 3.17 23.05 -11.18
C VAL A 242 3.32 24.11 -12.27
N ASP A 243 3.13 25.39 -11.94
CA ASP A 243 3.34 26.47 -12.89
C ASP A 243 4.83 26.85 -12.97
N TRP A 244 5.39 26.82 -14.18
CA TRP A 244 6.80 27.14 -14.47
C TRP A 244 6.90 28.41 -15.31
N LEU A 245 8.08 29.01 -15.34
CA LEU A 245 8.35 30.12 -16.25
C LEU A 245 8.28 29.65 -17.70
N ASN A 246 7.66 30.48 -18.53
CA ASN A 246 7.79 30.40 -19.98
C ASN A 246 9.11 31.06 -20.45
N ALA A 247 9.39 31.00 -21.74
CA ALA A 247 10.59 31.58 -22.36
C ALA A 247 10.79 33.07 -22.03
N GLU A 248 9.74 33.90 -22.14
CA GLU A 248 9.83 35.34 -21.90
C GLU A 248 10.18 35.66 -20.43
N GLN A 249 9.49 34.99 -19.50
CA GLN A 249 9.72 35.16 -18.06
C GLN A 249 11.09 34.62 -17.62
N TYR A 250 11.54 33.52 -18.22
CA TYR A 250 12.87 32.97 -17.98
C TYR A 250 13.94 33.98 -18.41
N VAL A 251 13.83 34.53 -19.63
CA VAL A 251 14.74 35.58 -20.12
C VAL A 251 14.72 36.80 -19.20
N GLU A 252 13.55 37.26 -18.78
CA GLU A 252 13.40 38.41 -17.87
C GLU A 252 14.15 38.16 -16.56
N LEU A 253 13.88 37.04 -15.90
CA LEU A 253 14.46 36.68 -14.61
C LEU A 253 15.99 36.55 -14.70
N PHE A 254 16.49 35.81 -15.68
CA PHE A 254 17.92 35.51 -15.79
C PHE A 254 18.74 36.72 -16.27
N THR A 255 18.17 37.57 -17.14
CA THR A 255 18.80 38.85 -17.52
C THR A 255 18.93 39.77 -16.31
N GLU A 256 17.86 39.90 -15.50
CA GLU A 256 17.91 40.68 -14.26
C GLU A 256 18.90 40.08 -13.25
N ALA A 257 18.88 38.75 -13.08
CA ALA A 257 19.77 38.06 -12.15
C ALA A 257 21.25 38.22 -12.53
N SER A 258 21.57 38.20 -13.83
CA SER A 258 22.91 38.50 -14.34
C SER A 258 23.29 39.96 -14.08
N ALA A 259 22.38 40.91 -14.35
CA ALA A 259 22.61 42.33 -14.09
C ALA A 259 22.86 42.60 -12.58
N ASN A 260 22.16 41.91 -11.69
CA ASN A 260 22.35 42.01 -10.23
C ASN A 260 23.71 41.45 -9.78
N SER A 261 24.25 40.43 -10.46
CA SER A 261 25.53 39.78 -10.11
C SER A 261 26.75 40.45 -10.76
N TYR A 262 26.64 40.86 -12.01
CA TYR A 262 27.76 41.27 -12.87
C TYR A 262 27.66 42.71 -13.38
N GLY A 263 26.50 43.35 -13.23
CA GLY A 263 26.21 44.71 -13.70
C GLY A 263 25.40 44.72 -15.00
N ALA A 264 24.60 45.76 -15.21
CA ALA A 264 23.66 45.87 -16.34
C ALA A 264 24.33 45.97 -17.74
N ASP A 265 25.63 46.27 -17.78
CA ASP A 265 26.41 46.34 -19.03
C ASP A 265 26.90 44.95 -19.50
N ASP A 266 26.74 43.90 -18.70
CA ASP A 266 27.14 42.54 -19.04
C ASP A 266 26.03 41.80 -19.82
N LEU A 267 26.22 41.66 -21.13
CA LEU A 267 25.19 41.20 -22.08
C LEU A 267 25.39 39.75 -22.56
N TRP A 268 26.30 38.97 -21.98
CA TRP A 268 26.66 37.61 -22.44
C TRP A 268 25.48 36.65 -22.60
N LEU A 269 24.39 36.86 -21.85
CA LEU A 269 23.14 36.10 -22.00
C LEU A 269 22.38 36.45 -23.28
N THR A 270 22.27 37.75 -23.59
CA THR A 270 21.32 38.30 -24.58
C THR A 270 21.97 38.75 -25.89
N GLU A 271 23.30 38.91 -25.91
CA GLU A 271 24.05 39.28 -27.10
C GLU A 271 23.91 38.25 -28.22
N GLN A 272 24.16 38.67 -29.46
CA GLN A 272 24.06 37.77 -30.60
C GLN A 272 25.14 36.68 -30.51
N GLY A 273 24.72 35.41 -30.56
CA GLY A 273 25.58 34.25 -30.30
C GLY A 273 25.91 34.03 -28.82
N GLY A 274 25.22 34.74 -27.92
CA GLY A 274 25.34 34.57 -26.47
C GLY A 274 24.60 33.32 -25.95
N TYR A 275 24.52 33.19 -24.63
CA TYR A 275 24.04 31.97 -23.98
C TYR A 275 22.59 31.59 -24.33
N PHE A 276 21.67 32.55 -24.43
CA PHE A 276 20.29 32.24 -24.83
C PHE A 276 20.18 31.80 -26.29
N ASP A 277 21.05 32.29 -27.18
CA ASP A 277 21.10 31.82 -28.58
C ASP A 277 21.64 30.38 -28.66
N ASP A 278 22.60 30.03 -27.79
CA ASP A 278 23.12 28.66 -27.68
C ASP A 278 22.03 27.69 -27.20
N MET A 279 21.34 28.02 -26.10
CA MET A 279 20.20 27.24 -25.58
C MET A 279 19.09 27.05 -26.62
N ALA A 280 18.77 28.10 -27.38
CA ALA A 280 17.74 28.06 -28.42
C ALA A 280 18.10 27.17 -29.62
N ASN A 281 19.36 26.72 -29.71
CA ASN A 281 19.85 25.74 -30.67
C ASN A 281 19.38 26.02 -32.12
N GLY A 282 19.59 27.27 -32.56
CA GLY A 282 19.27 27.73 -33.91
C GLY A 282 17.87 28.33 -34.11
N LEU A 283 17.02 28.35 -33.07
CA LEU A 283 15.75 29.08 -33.05
C LEU A 283 15.92 30.50 -32.46
N ASP A 284 15.05 31.44 -32.80
CA ASP A 284 15.10 32.81 -32.27
C ASP A 284 14.14 33.02 -31.08
N TRP A 285 14.69 32.89 -29.87
CA TRP A 285 13.96 33.15 -28.62
C TRP A 285 13.40 34.57 -28.51
N ARG A 286 13.98 35.57 -29.20
CA ARG A 286 13.51 36.97 -29.15
C ARG A 286 12.18 37.17 -29.84
N THR A 287 11.83 36.26 -30.75
CA THR A 287 10.54 36.26 -31.47
C THR A 287 9.50 35.35 -30.83
N GLY A 288 9.88 34.59 -29.79
CA GLY A 288 9.06 33.53 -29.21
C GLY A 288 8.98 32.28 -30.10
N GLU A 289 9.97 32.05 -30.98
CA GLU A 289 10.01 30.85 -31.83
C GLU A 289 10.18 29.55 -31.01
N VAL A 290 10.73 29.65 -29.79
CA VAL A 290 10.90 28.55 -28.85
C VAL A 290 10.34 28.91 -27.47
N ASP A 291 9.49 28.03 -26.95
CA ASP A 291 8.91 28.08 -25.60
C ASP A 291 8.45 26.66 -25.22
N THR A 292 9.43 25.84 -24.80
CA THR A 292 9.22 24.42 -24.55
C THR A 292 8.64 24.17 -23.16
N ASP A 293 7.41 23.67 -23.11
CA ASP A 293 6.85 23.09 -21.89
C ASP A 293 7.33 21.64 -21.71
N TRP A 294 8.42 21.49 -20.97
CA TRP A 294 8.99 20.18 -20.63
C TRP A 294 8.09 19.33 -19.73
N GLN A 295 7.25 19.96 -18.91
CA GLN A 295 6.31 19.25 -18.05
C GLN A 295 5.18 18.61 -18.88
N ASP A 296 4.69 19.27 -19.92
CA ASP A 296 3.72 18.71 -20.85
C ASP A 296 4.29 17.56 -21.70
N LEU A 297 5.59 17.58 -21.99
CA LEU A 297 6.27 16.46 -22.63
C LEU A 297 6.44 15.27 -21.68
N ALA A 298 6.76 15.54 -20.42
CA ALA A 298 6.98 14.53 -19.38
C ALA A 298 5.68 13.86 -18.90
N LEU A 299 4.64 14.66 -18.67
CA LEU A 299 3.33 14.24 -18.16
C LEU A 299 2.31 14.12 -19.31
N VAL A 300 2.08 12.90 -19.75
CA VAL A 300 1.17 12.55 -20.85
C VAL A 300 -0.14 11.97 -20.33
N LYS A 301 -1.14 11.88 -21.22
CA LYS A 301 -2.37 11.14 -20.92
C LYS A 301 -2.08 9.63 -20.94
N GLY A 302 -2.44 8.95 -19.87
CA GLY A 302 -2.35 7.50 -19.74
C GLY A 302 -3.64 6.79 -20.15
N TYR A 303 -3.58 5.47 -20.24
CA TYR A 303 -4.68 4.61 -20.66
C TYR A 303 -4.70 3.30 -19.87
N VAL A 304 -5.88 2.80 -19.54
CA VAL A 304 -6.06 1.62 -18.69
C VAL A 304 -7.01 0.63 -19.37
N GLN A 305 -6.64 -0.65 -19.34
CA GLN A 305 -7.49 -1.78 -19.70
C GLN A 305 -7.38 -2.83 -18.60
N ASP A 306 -8.53 -3.32 -18.12
CA ASP A 306 -8.60 -4.41 -17.15
C ASP A 306 -9.68 -5.40 -17.59
N HIS A 307 -9.30 -6.65 -17.79
CA HIS A 307 -10.19 -7.71 -18.26
C HIS A 307 -10.01 -8.94 -17.37
N GLY A 308 -11.11 -9.49 -16.87
CA GLY A 308 -11.13 -10.67 -16.04
C GLY A 308 -12.27 -11.60 -16.42
N ILE A 309 -11.98 -12.89 -16.44
CA ILE A 309 -12.99 -13.95 -16.54
C ILE A 309 -12.81 -14.90 -15.37
N SER A 310 -13.91 -15.32 -14.76
CA SER A 310 -13.90 -16.31 -13.70
C SER A 310 -15.05 -17.30 -13.87
N VAL A 311 -14.81 -18.52 -13.40
CA VAL A 311 -15.77 -19.61 -13.37
C VAL A 311 -15.77 -20.17 -11.96
N SER A 312 -16.92 -20.20 -11.32
CA SER A 312 -17.08 -20.70 -9.96
C SER A 312 -18.25 -21.68 -9.88
N GLY A 313 -18.13 -22.71 -9.07
CA GLY A 313 -19.22 -23.67 -8.88
C GLY A 313 -18.78 -24.92 -8.13
N GLY A 314 -19.67 -25.90 -8.09
CA GLY A 314 -19.38 -27.18 -7.48
C GLY A 314 -20.58 -27.84 -6.83
N ASN A 315 -20.33 -29.01 -6.25
CA ASN A 315 -21.30 -29.78 -5.48
C ASN A 315 -20.81 -29.99 -4.04
N GLU A 316 -21.54 -30.77 -3.24
CA GLU A 316 -21.21 -31.03 -1.83
C GLU A 316 -19.84 -31.68 -1.60
N LYS A 317 -19.25 -32.31 -2.63
CA LYS A 317 -17.95 -32.97 -2.55
C LYS A 317 -16.81 -32.14 -3.13
N THR A 318 -17.06 -31.35 -4.17
CA THR A 318 -16.00 -30.58 -4.84
C THR A 318 -16.50 -29.18 -5.15
N LEU A 319 -15.77 -28.19 -4.65
CA LEU A 319 -15.94 -26.78 -4.97
C LEU A 319 -14.72 -26.31 -5.76
N PHE A 320 -14.94 -25.52 -6.80
CA PHE A 320 -13.87 -24.99 -7.63
C PHE A 320 -14.09 -23.51 -7.99
N TYR A 321 -13.00 -22.79 -8.14
CA TYR A 321 -12.92 -21.44 -8.70
C TYR A 321 -11.72 -21.36 -9.62
N ILE A 322 -11.92 -20.85 -10.84
CA ILE A 322 -10.86 -20.63 -11.82
C ILE A 322 -11.02 -19.22 -12.36
N SER A 323 -9.93 -18.47 -12.49
CA SER A 323 -9.96 -17.16 -13.13
C SER A 323 -8.72 -16.90 -13.99
N GLY A 324 -8.91 -16.02 -14.96
CA GLY A 324 -7.85 -15.43 -15.77
C GLY A 324 -8.05 -13.92 -15.85
N GLY A 325 -6.96 -13.16 -15.84
CA GLY A 325 -7.00 -11.71 -15.92
C GLY A 325 -5.89 -11.11 -16.76
N TYR A 326 -6.19 -10.00 -17.42
CA TYR A 326 -5.28 -9.18 -18.20
C TYR A 326 -5.42 -7.71 -17.76
N ASN A 327 -4.30 -7.06 -17.45
CA ASN A 327 -4.24 -5.64 -17.18
C ASN A 327 -3.17 -5.01 -18.07
N ASN A 328 -3.50 -3.89 -18.70
CA ASN A 328 -2.56 -3.04 -19.43
C ASN A 328 -2.78 -1.60 -18.99
N THR A 329 -1.77 -1.02 -18.35
CA THR A 329 -1.81 0.33 -17.80
C THR A 329 -0.65 1.13 -18.35
N GLU A 330 -0.95 2.09 -19.21
CA GLU A 330 -0.03 3.14 -19.64
C GLU A 330 -0.12 4.31 -18.64
N GLY A 331 0.99 4.61 -17.99
CA GLY A 331 1.08 5.63 -16.94
C GLY A 331 0.95 7.05 -17.47
N ILE A 332 0.93 8.00 -16.54
CA ILE A 332 0.91 9.43 -16.88
C ILE A 332 2.31 10.00 -17.12
N VAL A 333 3.36 9.27 -16.75
CA VAL A 333 4.74 9.66 -17.05
C VAL A 333 5.15 8.99 -18.35
N ARG A 334 5.64 9.77 -19.31
CA ARG A 334 5.97 9.27 -20.65
C ARG A 334 6.95 8.08 -20.58
N GLY A 335 6.60 7.00 -21.28
CA GLY A 335 7.44 5.79 -21.35
C GLY A 335 7.25 4.79 -20.20
N ASN A 336 6.36 5.07 -19.24
CA ASN A 336 6.07 4.18 -18.11
C ASN A 336 4.82 3.33 -18.35
N THR A 337 4.97 2.00 -18.44
CA THR A 337 3.86 1.09 -18.73
C THR A 337 3.91 -0.18 -17.90
N LEU A 338 2.75 -0.77 -17.64
CA LEU A 338 2.60 -2.07 -16.98
C LEU A 338 1.66 -2.97 -17.77
N GLU A 339 2.07 -4.22 -17.98
CA GLU A 339 1.25 -5.29 -18.52
C GLU A 339 1.29 -6.49 -17.58
N ARG A 340 0.12 -7.02 -17.20
CA ARG A 340 0.00 -8.17 -16.28
C ARG A 340 -0.97 -9.21 -16.79
N TYR A 341 -0.51 -10.45 -16.84
CA TYR A 341 -1.32 -11.65 -17.03
C TYR A 341 -1.41 -12.38 -15.71
N SER A 342 -2.61 -12.82 -15.33
CA SER A 342 -2.87 -13.56 -14.09
C SER A 342 -3.76 -14.76 -14.32
N TYR A 343 -3.50 -15.82 -13.57
CA TYR A 343 -4.30 -17.04 -13.51
C TYR A 343 -4.45 -17.46 -12.05
N ARG A 344 -5.65 -17.89 -11.67
CA ARG A 344 -5.90 -18.51 -10.37
C ARG A 344 -6.74 -19.76 -10.51
N GLY A 345 -6.41 -20.77 -9.70
CA GLY A 345 -7.16 -22.01 -9.59
C GLY A 345 -7.23 -22.45 -8.13
N ASN A 346 -8.46 -22.54 -7.62
CA ASN A 346 -8.78 -22.96 -6.26
C ASN A 346 -9.71 -24.18 -6.32
N ILE A 347 -9.37 -25.24 -5.57
CA ILE A 347 -10.15 -26.48 -5.49
C ILE A 347 -10.22 -26.91 -4.02
N ASP A 348 -11.43 -27.17 -3.51
CA ASP A 348 -11.69 -27.81 -2.22
C ASP A 348 -12.45 -29.12 -2.49
N HIS A 349 -11.90 -30.23 -1.99
CA HIS A 349 -12.47 -31.56 -2.21
C HIS A 349 -12.61 -32.33 -0.90
N ARG A 350 -13.85 -32.69 -0.58
CA ARG A 350 -14.22 -33.60 0.51
C ARG A 350 -14.16 -35.05 0.01
N VAL A 351 -13.02 -35.70 0.24
CA VAL A 351 -12.79 -37.11 -0.09
C VAL A 351 -13.72 -38.03 0.71
N SER A 352 -13.96 -37.69 1.98
CA SER A 352 -14.95 -38.31 2.86
C SER A 352 -15.40 -37.29 3.91
N ASP A 353 -16.40 -37.60 4.73
CA ASP A 353 -16.88 -36.69 5.79
C ASP A 353 -15.78 -36.27 6.77
N ARG A 354 -14.73 -37.08 6.91
CA ARG A 354 -13.59 -36.83 7.81
C ARG A 354 -12.30 -36.42 7.10
N PHE A 355 -12.26 -36.40 5.77
CA PHE A 355 -11.02 -36.12 5.05
C PHE A 355 -11.25 -35.14 3.90
N ARG A 356 -10.55 -34.02 3.98
CA ARG A 356 -10.61 -32.93 3.01
C ARG A 356 -9.22 -32.59 2.50
N VAL A 357 -9.13 -32.30 1.21
CA VAL A 357 -7.93 -31.80 0.57
C VAL A 357 -8.26 -30.55 -0.21
N GLY A 358 -7.31 -29.63 -0.33
CA GLY A 358 -7.49 -28.45 -1.15
C GLY A 358 -6.21 -27.92 -1.75
N LEU A 359 -6.36 -27.18 -2.83
CA LEU A 359 -5.30 -26.52 -3.59
C LEU A 359 -5.74 -25.09 -3.89
N ASN A 360 -4.91 -24.13 -3.51
CA ASN A 360 -5.00 -22.74 -3.97
C ASN A 360 -3.75 -22.44 -4.79
N SER A 361 -3.92 -21.96 -6.02
CA SER A 361 -2.81 -21.67 -6.92
C SER A 361 -3.02 -20.34 -7.63
N SER A 362 -1.94 -19.57 -7.77
CA SER A 362 -1.91 -18.28 -8.46
C SER A 362 -0.62 -18.19 -9.27
N LEU A 363 -0.75 -17.87 -10.55
CA LEU A 363 0.38 -17.63 -11.44
C LEU A 363 0.21 -16.25 -12.06
N SER A 364 1.29 -15.50 -12.18
CA SER A 364 1.26 -14.20 -12.85
C SER A 364 2.56 -13.91 -13.57
N LYS A 365 2.44 -13.22 -14.71
CA LYS A 365 3.56 -12.61 -15.43
C LYS A 365 3.28 -11.12 -15.56
N THR A 366 4.20 -10.30 -15.05
CA THR A 366 4.11 -8.84 -15.12
C THR A 366 5.31 -8.31 -15.89
N HIS A 367 5.08 -7.40 -16.83
CA HIS A 367 6.09 -6.68 -17.57
C HIS A 367 5.93 -5.19 -17.29
N VAL A 368 7.01 -4.52 -16.91
CA VAL A 368 7.02 -3.08 -16.63
C VAL A 368 8.10 -2.43 -17.50
N LYS A 369 7.72 -1.37 -18.22
CA LYS A 369 8.68 -0.41 -18.78
C LYS A 369 8.97 0.62 -17.70
N ARG A 370 10.13 0.44 -17.09
CA ARG A 370 10.57 1.17 -15.91
C ARG A 370 11.23 2.48 -16.31
N LEU A 371 11.13 3.49 -15.45
CA LEU A 371 11.86 4.73 -15.60
C LEU A 371 12.97 4.85 -14.54
N GLY A 372 13.90 5.76 -14.77
CA GLY A 372 14.88 6.15 -13.76
C GLY A 372 14.23 6.65 -12.46
N THR A 373 15.03 6.74 -11.41
CA THR A 373 14.60 7.38 -10.16
C THR A 373 14.26 8.85 -10.40
N ASP A 374 13.62 9.52 -9.45
CA ASP A 374 13.18 10.91 -9.64
C ASP A 374 14.35 11.88 -9.85
N ASN A 375 15.55 11.54 -9.37
CA ASN A 375 16.79 12.32 -9.56
C ASN A 375 17.75 11.65 -10.57
N SER A 376 17.21 11.26 -11.72
CA SER A 376 17.96 10.69 -12.84
C SER A 376 17.75 11.54 -14.07
N PHE A 377 18.80 12.05 -14.73
CA PHE A 377 18.63 12.98 -15.86
C PHE A 377 17.89 12.37 -17.05
N SER A 378 17.93 11.04 -17.16
CA SER A 378 17.16 10.25 -18.13
C SER A 378 15.66 10.11 -17.79
N THR A 379 15.22 10.55 -16.60
CA THR A 379 13.81 10.52 -16.20
C THR A 379 13.05 11.71 -16.80
N PRO A 380 11.82 11.53 -17.33
CA PRO A 380 11.04 12.63 -17.89
C PRO A 380 10.80 13.78 -16.90
N LEU A 381 10.67 13.50 -15.60
CA LEU A 381 10.31 14.52 -14.62
C LEU A 381 11.45 15.48 -14.27
N GLN A 382 12.70 15.03 -14.36
CA GLN A 382 13.84 15.92 -14.14
C GLN A 382 14.06 16.85 -15.33
N ALA A 383 13.59 16.47 -16.53
CA ALA A 383 13.64 17.35 -17.70
C ALA A 383 12.81 18.63 -17.52
N ILE A 384 11.91 18.70 -16.54
CA ILE A 384 11.19 19.93 -16.20
C ILE A 384 12.13 21.05 -15.73
N ALA A 385 13.31 20.69 -15.24
CA ALA A 385 14.38 21.64 -14.91
C ALA A 385 15.06 22.24 -16.15
N GLN A 386 14.82 21.73 -17.36
CA GLN A 386 15.38 22.30 -18.59
C GLN A 386 14.80 23.68 -18.89
N SER A 387 15.62 24.55 -19.47
CA SER A 387 15.19 25.86 -19.93
C SER A 387 14.03 25.74 -20.95
N PRO A 388 13.02 26.64 -20.87
CA PRO A 388 11.99 26.74 -21.90
C PRO A 388 12.55 27.23 -23.24
N LEU A 389 13.78 27.78 -23.25
CA LEU A 389 14.48 28.14 -24.49
C LEU A 389 15.02 26.92 -25.24
N SER A 390 15.15 25.77 -24.59
CA SER A 390 15.71 24.57 -25.20
C SER A 390 14.64 23.82 -26.01
N PRO A 391 14.81 23.61 -27.32
CA PRO A 391 13.85 22.86 -28.11
C PRO A 391 13.93 21.34 -27.81
N PRO A 392 12.81 20.61 -27.80
CA PRO A 392 12.81 19.16 -27.58
C PRO A 392 13.26 18.36 -28.82
N TYR A 393 13.18 18.99 -29.99
CA TYR A 393 13.58 18.46 -31.29
C TYR A 393 14.24 19.58 -32.11
N LEU A 394 15.26 19.23 -32.89
CA LEU A 394 15.85 20.10 -33.90
C LEU A 394 14.92 20.24 -35.12
N SER A 395 15.24 21.16 -36.04
CA SER A 395 14.43 21.42 -37.25
C SER A 395 14.24 20.21 -38.18
N ASP A 396 15.11 19.20 -38.07
CA ASP A 396 15.05 17.95 -38.82
C ASP A 396 14.32 16.81 -38.07
N GLY A 397 13.81 17.09 -36.86
CA GLY A 397 13.10 16.14 -35.99
C GLY A 397 14.02 15.28 -35.11
N ILE A 398 15.33 15.48 -35.15
CA ILE A 398 16.29 14.78 -34.29
C ILE A 398 16.24 15.38 -32.88
N VAL A 399 16.39 14.55 -31.85
CA VAL A 399 16.48 15.03 -30.47
C VAL A 399 17.86 15.68 -30.26
N PRO A 400 17.94 16.97 -29.84
CA PRO A 400 19.21 17.63 -29.62
C PRO A 400 19.98 16.95 -28.50
N ASN A 401 21.30 16.87 -28.67
CA ASN A 401 22.21 16.47 -27.60
C ASN A 401 22.37 17.61 -26.59
N ASN A 402 23.14 17.32 -25.55
CA ASN A 402 23.43 18.21 -24.43
C ASN A 402 24.63 19.14 -24.68
N GLU A 403 24.89 19.52 -25.94
CA GLU A 403 25.92 20.53 -26.26
C GLU A 403 25.51 21.95 -25.84
N SER A 404 24.20 22.24 -25.85
CA SER A 404 23.64 23.58 -25.56
C SER A 404 22.73 23.62 -24.34
N THR A 405 22.64 22.53 -23.57
CA THR A 405 21.76 22.42 -22.40
C THR A 405 22.48 21.79 -21.22
N ILE A 406 22.10 22.18 -20.00
CA ILE A 406 22.74 21.69 -18.76
C ILE A 406 22.40 20.22 -18.50
N TYR A 407 21.17 19.84 -18.79
CA TYR A 407 20.70 18.48 -18.62
C TYR A 407 20.58 17.78 -19.96
N TYR A 408 20.62 16.46 -19.92
CA TYR A 408 20.34 15.63 -21.06
C TYR A 408 18.85 15.69 -21.42
N ASN A 409 18.51 15.68 -22.72
CA ASN A 409 17.12 15.58 -23.17
C ASN A 409 16.63 14.14 -23.00
N PHE A 410 15.71 13.92 -22.05
CA PHE A 410 15.21 12.58 -21.69
C PHE A 410 14.65 11.78 -22.89
N LEU A 411 14.19 12.45 -23.96
CA LEU A 411 13.70 11.79 -25.17
C LEU A 411 14.77 10.95 -25.85
N MET A 412 16.04 11.31 -25.72
CA MET A 412 17.14 10.50 -26.26
C MET A 412 17.20 9.13 -25.55
N GLN A 413 16.93 9.04 -24.24
CA GLN A 413 16.87 7.74 -23.54
C GLN A 413 15.63 6.97 -23.96
N GLN A 414 14.51 7.66 -24.18
CA GLN A 414 13.28 7.03 -24.63
C GLN A 414 13.43 6.37 -26.02
N TYR A 415 14.16 7.00 -26.94
CA TYR A 415 14.34 6.47 -28.30
C TYR A 415 15.52 5.52 -28.45
N ASN A 416 16.60 5.71 -27.68
CA ASN A 416 17.87 4.99 -27.85
C ASN A 416 18.21 4.09 -26.66
N GLY A 417 17.30 3.91 -25.71
CA GLY A 417 17.48 3.07 -24.53
C GLY A 417 16.21 2.32 -24.15
N SER A 418 16.33 1.41 -23.20
CA SER A 418 15.21 0.67 -22.64
C SER A 418 15.48 0.23 -21.21
N TRP A 419 14.42 0.12 -20.40
CA TRP A 419 14.49 -0.52 -19.09
C TRP A 419 13.26 -1.40 -18.91
N ASN A 420 13.47 -2.71 -19.04
CA ASN A 420 12.41 -3.70 -18.99
C ASN A 420 12.53 -4.53 -17.71
N VAL A 421 11.46 -4.62 -16.96
CA VAL A 421 11.36 -5.46 -15.76
C VAL A 421 10.32 -6.55 -15.99
N ASN A 422 10.75 -7.80 -15.91
CA ASN A 422 9.91 -8.97 -16.10
C ASN A 422 9.80 -9.75 -14.78
N ILE A 423 8.59 -9.84 -14.24
CA ILE A 423 8.30 -10.53 -12.98
C ILE A 423 7.43 -11.75 -13.26
N PHE A 424 7.91 -12.92 -12.90
CA PHE A 424 7.11 -14.14 -12.81
C PHE A 424 6.88 -14.49 -11.35
N ARG A 425 5.62 -14.71 -10.97
CA ARG A 425 5.26 -15.13 -9.61
C ARG A 425 4.39 -16.36 -9.62
N ALA A 426 4.71 -17.31 -8.76
CA ALA A 426 3.92 -18.51 -8.51
C ALA A 426 3.67 -18.66 -7.01
N ILE A 427 2.38 -18.64 -6.63
CA ILE A 427 1.93 -18.85 -5.26
C ILE A 427 1.09 -20.12 -5.25
N MET A 428 1.49 -21.11 -4.46
CA MET A 428 0.79 -22.39 -4.33
C MET A 428 0.62 -22.73 -2.85
N ASN A 429 -0.60 -23.08 -2.44
CA ASN A 429 -0.88 -23.59 -1.10
C ASN A 429 -1.73 -24.86 -1.22
N THR A 430 -1.21 -25.98 -0.73
CA THR A 430 -1.91 -27.26 -0.72
C THR A 430 -2.10 -27.72 0.71
N TYR A 431 -3.27 -28.25 1.05
CA TYR A 431 -3.53 -28.75 2.39
C TYR A 431 -4.29 -30.07 2.39
N ALA A 432 -4.10 -30.80 3.48
CA ALA A 432 -4.86 -31.98 3.84
C ALA A 432 -5.35 -31.83 5.27
N GLU A 433 -6.64 -32.06 5.49
CA GLU A 433 -7.30 -31.95 6.79
C GLU A 433 -8.04 -33.25 7.10
N TYR A 434 -7.78 -33.81 8.27
CA TYR A 434 -8.38 -35.04 8.75
C TYR A 434 -9.06 -34.82 10.11
N GLU A 435 -10.34 -35.15 10.20
CA GLU A 435 -11.09 -35.19 11.46
C GLU A 435 -10.85 -36.53 12.16
N ILE A 436 -10.04 -36.51 13.21
CA ILE A 436 -9.62 -37.69 13.96
C ILE A 436 -10.81 -38.23 14.77
N ILE A 437 -11.42 -37.34 15.53
CA ILE A 437 -12.67 -37.54 16.28
C ILE A 437 -13.52 -36.28 16.14
N PRO A 438 -14.85 -36.36 16.35
CA PRO A 438 -15.72 -35.18 16.27
C PRO A 438 -15.16 -33.99 17.04
N GLY A 439 -14.92 -32.88 16.33
CA GLY A 439 -14.37 -31.64 16.88
C GLY A 439 -12.85 -31.57 16.95
N LEU A 440 -12.10 -32.67 16.79
CA LEU A 440 -10.62 -32.67 16.70
C LEU A 440 -10.16 -32.92 15.27
N ARG A 441 -9.60 -31.88 14.65
CA ARG A 441 -9.05 -31.93 13.30
C ARG A 441 -7.54 -31.75 13.32
N PHE A 442 -6.84 -32.51 12.50
CA PHE A 442 -5.45 -32.25 12.16
C PHE A 442 -5.38 -31.69 10.75
N LYS A 443 -4.62 -30.61 10.56
CA LYS A 443 -4.37 -30.00 9.26
C LYS A 443 -2.87 -29.89 9.01
N SER A 444 -2.46 -30.33 7.83
CA SER A 444 -1.12 -30.15 7.28
C SER A 444 -1.25 -29.31 6.01
N GLU A 445 -0.51 -28.22 5.92
CA GLU A 445 -0.50 -27.31 4.76
C GLU A 445 0.93 -26.97 4.34
N ILE A 446 1.16 -26.98 3.03
CA ILE A 446 2.43 -26.69 2.38
C ILE A 446 2.19 -25.52 1.42
N GLY A 447 2.88 -24.41 1.70
CA GLY A 447 2.90 -23.22 0.87
C GLY A 447 4.23 -23.02 0.17
N TYR A 448 4.17 -22.50 -1.04
CA TYR A 448 5.31 -22.11 -1.87
C TYR A 448 5.00 -20.76 -2.53
N ASP A 449 5.89 -19.78 -2.35
CA ASP A 449 5.87 -18.50 -3.06
C ASP A 449 7.22 -18.33 -3.76
N ASN A 450 7.19 -18.23 -5.08
CA ASN A 450 8.35 -17.91 -5.91
C ASN A 450 8.11 -16.55 -6.56
N ASN A 451 9.07 -15.65 -6.39
CA ASN A 451 9.13 -14.37 -7.08
C ASN A 451 10.44 -14.30 -7.87
N SER A 452 10.34 -14.33 -9.19
CA SER A 452 11.47 -14.26 -10.11
C SER A 452 11.38 -12.97 -10.91
N GLN A 453 12.39 -12.11 -10.77
CA GLN A 453 12.47 -10.83 -11.45
C GLN A 453 13.71 -10.78 -12.35
N LEU A 454 13.55 -10.26 -13.56
CA LEU A 454 14.62 -9.96 -14.49
C LEU A 454 14.51 -8.50 -14.91
N ASP A 455 15.54 -7.72 -14.57
CA ASP A 455 15.70 -6.33 -14.97
C ASP A 455 16.75 -6.28 -16.07
N GLU A 456 16.40 -5.71 -17.20
CA GLU A 456 17.29 -5.48 -18.33
C GLU A 456 17.27 -3.99 -18.67
N TYR A 457 18.43 -3.35 -18.55
CA TYR A 457 18.62 -1.95 -18.87
C TYR A 457 19.60 -1.83 -20.03
N PHE A 458 19.24 -1.01 -21.02
CA PHE A 458 20.06 -0.67 -22.17
C PHE A 458 20.07 0.85 -22.36
N ALA A 459 21.27 1.39 -22.58
CA ALA A 459 21.51 2.79 -22.91
C ALA A 459 22.42 2.83 -24.13
N GLY A 460 21.86 3.21 -25.29
CA GLY A 460 22.57 3.20 -26.57
C GLY A 460 23.64 4.28 -26.70
N SER A 461 24.29 4.31 -27.86
CA SER A 461 25.39 5.22 -28.18
C SER A 461 25.01 6.71 -28.20
N LEU A 462 23.71 7.02 -28.34
CA LEU A 462 23.16 8.38 -28.30
C LEU A 462 22.59 8.75 -26.91
N THR A 463 22.89 7.97 -25.87
CA THR A 463 22.42 8.25 -24.52
C THR A 463 23.48 8.90 -23.63
N GLU A 464 23.24 9.02 -22.33
CA GLU A 464 24.28 9.38 -21.36
C GLU A 464 25.50 8.43 -21.40
N SER A 465 25.33 7.24 -22.00
CA SER A 465 26.38 6.24 -22.24
C SER A 465 27.11 6.40 -23.58
N ALA A 466 27.03 7.57 -24.24
CA ALA A 466 27.75 7.86 -25.49
C ALA A 466 29.27 7.71 -25.36
N SER A 467 29.83 8.10 -24.20
CA SER A 467 31.28 8.04 -23.94
C SER A 467 31.87 6.63 -23.95
N THR A 468 31.05 5.60 -23.68
CA THR A 468 31.43 4.19 -23.70
C THR A 468 30.89 3.45 -24.92
N ASN A 469 30.30 4.18 -25.88
CA ASN A 469 29.61 3.62 -27.04
C ASN A 469 28.53 2.60 -26.63
N GLY A 470 27.66 3.00 -25.70
CA GLY A 470 26.57 2.20 -25.16
C GLY A 470 26.93 1.43 -23.89
N TYR A 471 25.90 1.07 -23.13
CA TYR A 471 25.94 0.33 -21.87
C TYR A 471 24.69 -0.55 -21.76
N ALA A 472 24.85 -1.76 -21.24
CA ALA A 472 23.71 -2.55 -20.80
C ALA A 472 24.04 -3.34 -19.54
N ASP A 473 23.02 -3.59 -18.74
CA ASP A 473 23.09 -4.55 -17.66
C ASP A 473 21.84 -5.41 -17.54
N ALA A 474 22.03 -6.59 -16.98
CA ALA A 474 20.97 -7.53 -16.68
C ALA A 474 21.12 -8.04 -15.25
N THR A 475 20.05 -7.86 -14.47
CA THR A 475 19.95 -8.37 -13.11
C THR A 475 18.83 -9.39 -13.02
N SER A 476 19.15 -10.61 -12.61
CA SER A 476 18.15 -11.63 -12.28
C SER A 476 18.11 -11.86 -10.78
N VAL A 477 16.94 -11.70 -10.19
CA VAL A 477 16.66 -12.03 -8.80
C VAL A 477 15.66 -13.17 -8.74
N GLN A 478 16.00 -14.21 -7.99
CA GLN A 478 15.09 -15.30 -7.65
C GLN A 478 14.95 -15.36 -6.14
N ALA A 479 13.72 -15.16 -5.65
CA ALA A 479 13.35 -15.33 -4.26
C ALA A 479 12.34 -16.47 -4.14
N ASP A 480 12.62 -17.40 -3.24
CA ASP A 480 11.79 -18.57 -2.95
C ASP A 480 11.45 -18.58 -1.46
N LYS A 481 10.20 -18.90 -1.14
CA LYS A 481 9.72 -19.08 0.23
C LYS A 481 8.89 -20.35 0.34
N TYR A 482 9.28 -21.21 1.26
CA TYR A 482 8.56 -22.41 1.64
C TYR A 482 7.94 -22.23 3.02
N ASN A 483 6.69 -22.64 3.18
CA ASN A 483 6.01 -22.65 4.46
C ASN A 483 5.35 -24.00 4.70
N LEU A 484 5.56 -24.58 5.87
CA LEU A 484 4.94 -25.82 6.30
C LEU A 484 4.27 -25.60 7.65
N ASN A 485 2.96 -25.75 7.72
CA ASN A 485 2.22 -25.70 8.98
C ASN A 485 1.55 -27.04 9.26
N ASN A 486 1.70 -27.51 10.50
CA ASN A 486 1.05 -28.72 11.00
C ASN A 486 0.41 -28.38 12.34
N TYR A 487 -0.91 -28.46 12.42
CA TYR A 487 -1.62 -28.08 13.63
C TYR A 487 -2.89 -28.89 13.86
N PHE A 488 -3.24 -28.99 15.13
CA PHE A 488 -4.50 -29.54 15.59
C PHE A 488 -5.45 -28.39 15.93
N THR A 489 -6.72 -28.57 15.59
CA THR A 489 -7.81 -27.72 16.04
C THR A 489 -8.80 -28.60 16.79
N TYR A 490 -9.06 -28.27 18.06
CA TYR A 490 -10.12 -28.85 18.86
C TYR A 490 -11.20 -27.80 19.07
N ASN A 491 -12.40 -28.03 18.55
CA ASN A 491 -13.56 -27.19 18.78
C ASN A 491 -14.65 -28.03 19.45
N ARG A 492 -15.19 -27.52 20.56
CA ARG A 492 -16.30 -28.15 21.26
C ARG A 492 -17.20 -27.14 21.94
N GLU A 493 -18.49 -27.28 21.68
CA GLU A 493 -19.56 -26.64 22.44
C GLU A 493 -20.00 -27.58 23.58
N PHE A 494 -20.07 -27.05 24.80
CA PHE A 494 -20.54 -27.75 26.00
C PHE A 494 -21.91 -27.25 26.43
N ILE A 495 -22.59 -28.05 27.27
CA ILE A 495 -23.92 -27.73 27.81
C ILE A 495 -23.87 -26.38 28.54
N GLY A 496 -24.82 -25.50 28.19
CA GLY A 496 -24.94 -24.16 28.78
C GLY A 496 -24.20 -23.06 28.01
N ASN A 497 -24.07 -23.17 26.68
CA ASN A 497 -23.45 -22.18 25.79
C ASN A 497 -21.99 -21.85 26.16
N TYR A 498 -21.21 -22.88 26.47
CA TYR A 498 -19.76 -22.75 26.63
C TYR A 498 -19.09 -23.25 25.35
N ASP A 499 -18.41 -22.38 24.62
CA ASP A 499 -17.71 -22.73 23.39
C ASP A 499 -16.20 -22.63 23.61
N LEU A 500 -15.48 -23.73 23.34
CA LEU A 500 -14.03 -23.80 23.44
C LEU A 500 -13.44 -24.15 22.08
N GLU A 501 -12.50 -23.33 21.62
CA GLU A 501 -11.62 -23.66 20.52
C GLU A 501 -10.17 -23.60 20.98
N VAL A 502 -9.41 -24.65 20.68
CA VAL A 502 -7.96 -24.72 20.92
C VAL A 502 -7.26 -25.10 19.63
N VAL A 503 -6.27 -24.30 19.25
CA VAL A 503 -5.35 -24.58 18.15
C VAL A 503 -3.95 -24.77 18.73
N ALA A 504 -3.23 -25.79 18.29
CA ALA A 504 -1.84 -26.01 18.68
C ALA A 504 -1.05 -26.67 17.54
N GLY A 505 0.15 -26.17 17.27
CA GLY A 505 0.94 -26.70 16.16
C GLY A 505 2.34 -26.12 16.01
N MET A 506 2.95 -26.47 14.88
CA MET A 506 4.24 -25.97 14.44
C MET A 506 4.12 -25.25 13.10
N SER A 507 5.02 -24.31 12.86
CA SER A 507 5.22 -23.64 11.59
C SER A 507 6.71 -23.60 11.27
N PHE A 508 7.09 -24.07 10.08
CA PHE A 508 8.42 -23.95 9.54
C PHE A 508 8.39 -23.06 8.30
N GLU A 509 9.30 -22.10 8.24
CA GLU A 509 9.51 -21.26 7.08
C GLU A 509 10.98 -21.25 6.68
N GLU A 510 11.21 -21.24 5.39
CA GLU A 510 12.51 -21.04 4.79
C GLU A 510 12.37 -20.05 3.64
N SER A 511 13.25 -19.05 3.60
CA SER A 511 13.35 -18.12 2.49
C SER A 511 14.77 -18.07 1.98
N SER A 512 14.92 -18.14 0.67
CA SER A 512 16.20 -17.99 -0.02
C SER A 512 16.08 -16.94 -1.11
N ARG A 513 17.15 -16.15 -1.27
CA ARG A 513 17.27 -15.15 -2.32
C ARG A 513 18.60 -15.33 -3.03
N LYS A 514 18.57 -15.34 -4.36
CA LYS A 514 19.74 -15.37 -5.24
C LYS A 514 19.63 -14.20 -6.21
N SER A 515 20.70 -13.41 -6.33
CA SER A 515 20.79 -12.33 -7.31
C SER A 515 22.03 -12.53 -8.17
N GLN A 516 21.88 -12.30 -9.46
CA GLN A 516 22.94 -12.35 -10.47
C GLN A 516 22.91 -11.05 -11.26
N TYR A 517 24.08 -10.48 -11.50
CA TYR A 517 24.23 -9.22 -12.23
C TYR A 517 25.37 -9.36 -13.24
N VAL A 518 25.18 -8.80 -14.43
CA VAL A 518 26.21 -8.66 -15.45
C VAL A 518 26.01 -7.34 -16.17
N ALA A 519 27.11 -6.66 -16.52
CA ALA A 519 27.09 -5.43 -17.29
C ALA A 519 28.21 -5.40 -18.32
N GLY A 520 27.99 -4.65 -19.39
CA GLY A 520 28.96 -4.49 -20.47
C GLY A 520 28.83 -3.14 -21.18
N THR A 521 29.87 -2.81 -21.95
CA THR A 521 29.98 -1.56 -22.73
C THR A 521 30.53 -1.81 -24.13
N GLY A 522 30.43 -0.80 -24.99
CA GLY A 522 31.00 -0.82 -26.33
C GLY A 522 30.21 -1.73 -27.26
N TYR A 523 29.01 -1.27 -27.61
CA TYR A 523 28.05 -1.98 -28.44
C TYR A 523 28.25 -1.64 -29.93
N PRO A 524 28.26 -2.64 -30.82
CA PRO A 524 28.46 -2.40 -32.25
C PRO A 524 27.22 -1.82 -32.96
N SER A 525 26.03 -1.94 -32.35
CA SER A 525 24.77 -1.37 -32.83
C SER A 525 23.78 -1.24 -31.67
N ASP A 526 22.92 -0.22 -31.70
CA ASP A 526 21.85 0.00 -30.72
C ASP A 526 20.68 -1.01 -30.86
N ASP A 527 20.64 -1.78 -31.96
CA ASP A 527 19.72 -2.92 -32.14
C ASP A 527 20.14 -4.15 -31.31
N LEU A 528 21.40 -4.21 -30.84
CA LEU A 528 21.99 -5.35 -30.16
C LEU A 528 22.06 -5.10 -28.65
N GLN A 529 20.91 -5.16 -27.98
CA GLN A 529 20.75 -4.62 -26.62
C GLN A 529 21.15 -5.59 -25.49
N THR A 530 21.59 -6.80 -25.80
CA THR A 530 21.93 -7.81 -24.80
C THR A 530 23.40 -7.73 -24.41
N VAL A 531 23.73 -8.09 -23.16
CA VAL A 531 25.11 -8.04 -22.65
C VAL A 531 26.10 -8.93 -23.44
N ASP A 532 25.63 -9.93 -24.19
CA ASP A 532 26.44 -10.74 -25.11
C ASP A 532 27.06 -9.93 -26.27
N SER A 533 26.42 -8.83 -26.65
CA SER A 533 26.88 -7.98 -27.75
C SER A 533 27.91 -6.92 -27.33
N ALA A 534 28.19 -6.81 -26.03
CA ALA A 534 29.19 -5.89 -25.51
C ALA A 534 30.61 -6.32 -25.93
N SER A 535 31.42 -5.36 -26.38
CA SER A 535 32.85 -5.60 -26.65
C SER A 535 33.66 -5.85 -25.37
N GLU A 536 33.21 -5.31 -24.23
CA GLU A 536 33.82 -5.50 -22.92
C GLU A 536 32.74 -5.79 -21.86
N ILE A 537 32.93 -6.86 -21.09
CA ILE A 537 32.17 -7.14 -19.89
C ILE A 537 32.84 -6.43 -18.72
N THR A 538 32.18 -5.41 -18.19
CA THR A 538 32.74 -4.49 -17.19
C THR A 538 32.49 -4.95 -15.76
N ALA A 539 31.40 -5.69 -15.53
CA ALA A 539 31.06 -6.20 -14.20
C ALA A 539 30.28 -7.51 -14.25
N GLY A 540 30.44 -8.31 -13.19
CA GLY A 540 29.67 -9.54 -12.98
C GLY A 540 29.66 -9.91 -11.50
N SER A 541 28.50 -10.27 -10.97
CA SER A 541 28.39 -10.71 -9.58
C SER A 541 27.30 -11.75 -9.37
N THR A 542 27.40 -12.47 -8.26
CA THR A 542 26.33 -13.34 -7.77
C THR A 542 26.31 -13.29 -6.25
N THR A 543 25.12 -13.10 -5.69
CA THR A 543 24.90 -13.13 -4.24
C THR A 543 23.84 -14.17 -3.91
N ARG A 544 23.95 -14.74 -2.70
CA ARG A 544 22.98 -15.71 -2.16
C ARG A 544 22.81 -15.48 -0.68
N THR A 545 21.57 -15.51 -0.22
CA THR A 545 21.26 -15.44 1.19
C THR A 545 20.05 -16.31 1.51
N LYS A 546 19.93 -16.69 2.78
CA LYS A 546 18.87 -17.57 3.27
C LYS A 546 18.61 -17.35 4.75
N TYR A 547 17.36 -17.52 5.17
CA TYR A 547 16.99 -17.60 6.57
C TYR A 547 15.84 -18.56 6.79
N ASN A 548 15.75 -19.07 8.02
CA ASN A 548 14.72 -20.01 8.42
C ASN A 548 14.05 -19.56 9.72
N PHE A 549 12.76 -19.85 9.84
CA PHE A 549 12.01 -19.77 11.08
C PHE A 549 11.47 -21.16 11.45
N LEU A 550 11.55 -21.49 12.74
CA LEU A 550 10.87 -22.65 13.31
C LEU A 550 10.08 -22.18 14.53
N SER A 551 8.77 -22.39 14.49
CA SER A 551 7.85 -21.82 15.46
C SER A 551 6.93 -22.87 16.03
N TYR A 552 6.62 -22.75 17.31
CA TYR A 552 5.58 -23.53 17.99
C TYR A 552 4.55 -22.56 18.56
N PHE A 553 3.27 -22.86 18.38
CA PHE A 553 2.21 -21.94 18.79
C PHE A 553 1.01 -22.69 19.36
N SER A 554 0.31 -22.03 20.26
CA SER A 554 -1.02 -22.43 20.70
C SER A 554 -1.90 -21.20 20.92
N ARG A 555 -3.19 -21.35 20.60
CA ARG A 555 -4.24 -20.37 20.81
C ARG A 555 -5.45 -21.08 21.42
N ALA A 556 -6.02 -20.52 22.47
CA ALA A 556 -7.32 -20.94 22.99
C ALA A 556 -8.28 -19.76 22.99
N THR A 557 -9.51 -20.00 22.55
CA THR A 557 -10.64 -19.07 22.72
C THR A 557 -11.74 -19.77 23.48
N PHE A 558 -12.35 -19.06 24.42
CA PHE A 558 -13.41 -19.58 25.26
C PHE A 558 -14.52 -18.53 25.38
N SER A 559 -15.73 -18.90 24.98
CA SER A 559 -16.94 -18.11 25.15
C SER A 559 -17.79 -18.72 26.25
N ILE A 560 -18.25 -17.90 27.19
CA ILE A 560 -19.15 -18.29 28.28
C ILE A 560 -20.48 -17.59 28.08
N LEU A 561 -21.56 -18.37 27.92
CA LEU A 561 -22.94 -17.88 27.75
C LEU A 561 -23.11 -16.92 26.57
N ASP A 562 -22.18 -16.94 25.62
CA ASP A 562 -22.06 -15.96 24.53
C ASP A 562 -21.89 -14.50 25.00
N LYS A 563 -21.47 -14.28 26.27
CA LYS A 563 -21.29 -12.93 26.85
C LYS A 563 -19.85 -12.63 27.20
N TYR A 564 -19.16 -13.57 27.83
CA TYR A 564 -17.77 -13.39 28.29
C TYR A 564 -16.85 -14.14 27.35
N LEU A 565 -16.00 -13.38 26.66
CA LEU A 565 -15.10 -13.87 25.63
C LEU A 565 -13.68 -13.80 26.19
N LEU A 566 -12.97 -14.92 26.15
CA LEU A 566 -11.60 -15.03 26.59
C LEU A 566 -10.76 -15.59 25.46
N LYS A 567 -9.59 -15.00 25.24
CA LYS A 567 -8.60 -15.51 24.29
C LYS A 567 -7.22 -15.46 24.91
N GLY A 568 -6.46 -16.52 24.73
CA GLY A 568 -5.05 -16.60 25.08
C GLY A 568 -4.25 -17.22 23.95
N SER A 569 -3.06 -16.70 23.70
CA SER A 569 -2.12 -17.28 22.75
C SER A 569 -0.69 -17.22 23.28
N ILE A 570 0.09 -18.21 22.90
CA ILE A 570 1.51 -18.27 23.21
C ILE A 570 2.24 -18.82 21.99
N ARG A 571 3.36 -18.18 21.66
CA ARG A 571 4.19 -18.55 20.52
C ARG A 571 5.66 -18.50 20.89
N TYR A 572 6.40 -19.52 20.47
CA TYR A 572 7.85 -19.67 20.67
C TYR A 572 8.52 -19.77 19.30
N ASP A 573 9.11 -18.66 18.84
CA ASP A 573 9.67 -18.52 17.50
C ASP A 573 11.18 -18.56 17.54
N GLY A 574 11.79 -19.43 16.73
CA GLY A 574 13.22 -19.48 16.47
C GLY A 574 13.56 -18.88 15.10
N SER A 575 14.55 -17.98 15.02
CA SER A 575 15.08 -17.46 13.75
C SER A 575 16.57 -17.77 13.60
N SER A 576 16.99 -18.11 12.39
CA SER A 576 18.40 -18.35 12.06
C SER A 576 19.26 -17.08 12.01
N ARG A 577 18.65 -15.88 12.04
CA ARG A 577 19.38 -14.60 11.95
C ARG A 577 20.14 -14.26 13.24
N PHE A 578 19.60 -14.67 14.39
CA PHE A 578 20.16 -14.37 15.69
C PHE A 578 21.28 -15.31 16.12
N GLY A 579 22.06 -14.87 17.12
CA GLY A 579 23.12 -15.68 17.71
C GLY A 579 22.56 -16.94 18.37
N ALA A 580 23.39 -17.98 18.48
CA ALA A 580 22.96 -19.31 18.96
C ALA A 580 22.20 -19.29 20.30
N SER A 581 22.57 -18.39 21.21
CA SER A 581 21.94 -18.23 22.53
C SER A 581 20.60 -17.49 22.51
N ASN A 582 20.30 -16.73 21.45
CA ASN A 582 19.15 -15.82 21.35
C ASN A 582 18.22 -16.13 20.16
N ARG A 583 18.34 -17.33 19.57
CA ARG A 583 17.54 -17.73 18.40
C ARG A 583 16.05 -17.70 18.67
N TYR A 584 15.65 -18.08 19.87
CA TYR A 584 14.26 -18.24 20.24
C TYR A 584 13.73 -17.07 21.08
N GLY A 585 12.52 -16.61 20.75
CA GLY A 585 11.76 -15.61 21.51
C GLY A 585 10.38 -16.14 21.91
N LEU A 586 9.88 -15.71 23.07
CA LEU A 586 8.55 -16.05 23.58
C LEU A 586 7.61 -14.86 23.49
N PHE A 587 6.46 -15.06 22.85
CA PHE A 587 5.50 -14.04 22.48
C PHE A 587 4.08 -14.42 22.96
N PRO A 588 3.73 -14.09 24.22
CA PRO A 588 2.39 -14.30 24.75
C PRO A 588 1.44 -13.16 24.38
N ALA A 589 0.16 -13.47 24.22
CA ALA A 589 -0.91 -12.47 24.17
C ALA A 589 -2.20 -12.99 24.80
N ALA A 590 -3.03 -12.06 25.27
CA ALA A 590 -4.35 -12.36 25.81
C ALA A 590 -5.32 -11.24 25.47
N SER A 591 -6.59 -11.59 25.31
CA SER A 591 -7.66 -10.62 25.17
C SER A 591 -8.94 -11.09 25.86
N VAL A 592 -9.73 -10.11 26.28
CA VAL A 592 -11.02 -10.31 26.94
C VAL A 592 -12.07 -9.47 26.23
N GLY A 593 -13.29 -9.99 26.18
CA GLY A 593 -14.45 -9.27 25.69
C GLY A 593 -15.65 -9.52 26.57
N TRP A 594 -16.49 -8.49 26.72
CA TRP A 594 -17.73 -8.58 27.49
C TRP A 594 -18.86 -7.95 26.68
N ILE A 595 -19.76 -8.79 26.18
CA ILE A 595 -20.97 -8.37 25.47
C ILE A 595 -22.03 -7.98 26.50
N MET A 596 -21.93 -6.74 26.98
CA MET A 596 -22.85 -6.14 27.95
C MET A 596 -24.30 -6.14 27.48
N SER A 597 -24.55 -6.05 26.16
CA SER A 597 -25.90 -6.11 25.60
C SER A 597 -26.61 -7.45 25.81
N GLU A 598 -25.89 -8.52 26.14
CA GLU A 598 -26.49 -9.81 26.50
C GLU A 598 -26.84 -9.91 27.99
N GLU A 599 -26.47 -8.95 28.82
CA GLU A 599 -26.83 -8.94 30.23
C GLU A 599 -28.31 -8.61 30.42
N GLU A 600 -28.97 -9.28 31.38
CA GLU A 600 -30.42 -9.12 31.61
C GLU A 600 -30.85 -7.66 31.83
N PHE A 601 -29.95 -6.83 32.37
CA PHE A 601 -30.21 -5.42 32.63
C PHE A 601 -30.11 -4.50 31.38
N ILE A 602 -29.52 -4.96 30.28
CA ILE A 602 -29.46 -4.22 28.99
C ILE A 602 -30.25 -4.93 27.90
N LYS A 603 -30.36 -6.26 27.93
CA LYS A 603 -30.94 -7.10 26.88
C LYS A 603 -32.37 -6.73 26.48
N ALA A 604 -33.14 -6.15 27.41
CA ALA A 604 -34.49 -5.65 27.16
C ALA A 604 -34.54 -4.25 26.50
N SER A 605 -33.40 -3.61 26.27
CA SER A 605 -33.32 -2.27 25.67
C SER A 605 -33.62 -2.33 24.17
N GLU A 606 -34.63 -1.58 23.73
CA GLU A 606 -34.93 -1.40 22.31
C GLU A 606 -33.94 -0.45 21.61
N VAL A 607 -33.14 0.28 22.39
CA VAL A 607 -32.15 1.25 21.89
C VAL A 607 -30.81 0.59 21.65
N VAL A 608 -30.36 -0.30 22.54
CA VAL A 608 -29.02 -0.91 22.50
C VAL A 608 -29.08 -2.27 21.81
N SER A 609 -28.51 -2.37 20.62
CA SER A 609 -28.43 -3.60 19.84
C SER A 609 -27.14 -4.38 20.12
N LEU A 610 -26.04 -3.66 20.32
CA LEU A 610 -24.76 -4.23 20.72
C LEU A 610 -24.07 -3.25 21.66
N LEU A 611 -23.51 -3.79 22.74
CA LEU A 611 -22.55 -3.06 23.55
C LEU A 611 -21.53 -4.06 24.02
N LYS A 612 -20.30 -3.95 23.52
CA LYS A 612 -19.21 -4.88 23.82
C LYS A 612 -17.97 -4.12 24.21
N PHE A 613 -17.50 -4.37 25.43
CA PHE A 613 -16.17 -3.94 25.86
C PHE A 613 -15.13 -4.96 25.42
N ARG A 614 -13.96 -4.50 24.99
CA ARG A 614 -12.82 -5.36 24.66
C ARG A 614 -11.51 -4.76 25.16
N ALA A 615 -10.60 -5.62 25.58
CA ALA A 615 -9.25 -5.24 25.93
C ALA A 615 -8.26 -6.35 25.54
N SER A 616 -7.10 -5.97 25.02
CA SER A 616 -6.05 -6.91 24.65
C SER A 616 -4.67 -6.43 25.10
N TYR A 617 -3.82 -7.39 25.43
CA TYR A 617 -2.41 -7.16 25.73
C TYR A 617 -1.59 -8.25 25.06
N GLY A 618 -0.55 -7.85 24.33
CA GLY A 618 0.28 -8.80 23.60
C GLY A 618 1.71 -8.34 23.45
N VAL A 619 2.58 -9.33 23.25
CA VAL A 619 3.99 -9.15 22.96
C VAL A 619 4.27 -9.77 21.60
N THR A 620 4.85 -8.99 20.70
CA THR A 620 5.35 -9.47 19.41
C THR A 620 6.85 -9.22 19.30
N GLY A 621 7.51 -9.95 18.42
CA GLY A 621 8.94 -9.76 18.12
C GLY A 621 9.15 -9.15 16.73
N ASN A 622 10.32 -8.63 16.44
CA ASN A 622 10.75 -8.35 15.07
C ASN A 622 12.15 -8.92 14.84
N ALA A 623 12.34 -9.52 13.66
CA ALA A 623 13.64 -10.03 13.18
C ALA A 623 14.11 -9.29 11.93
N GLY A 624 13.79 -8.01 11.84
CA GLY A 624 14.19 -7.08 10.80
C GLY A 624 15.68 -6.73 10.85
N ILE A 625 16.53 -7.74 10.75
CA ILE A 625 17.98 -7.63 10.57
C ILE A 625 18.42 -8.45 9.37
N ASP A 626 19.59 -8.10 8.85
CA ASP A 626 20.23 -8.85 7.78
C ASP A 626 20.52 -10.29 8.19
N ASN A 627 20.56 -11.15 7.18
CA ASN A 627 20.94 -12.54 7.37
C ASN A 627 22.42 -12.61 7.79
N PHE A 628 22.75 -13.52 8.71
CA PHE A 628 24.10 -13.69 9.25
C PHE A 628 24.65 -12.49 10.05
N ALA A 629 23.83 -11.49 10.41
CA ALA A 629 24.25 -10.29 11.16
C ALA A 629 24.93 -10.61 12.52
N SER A 630 24.68 -11.78 13.10
CA SER A 630 25.31 -12.20 14.36
C SER A 630 26.73 -12.77 14.20
N LEU A 631 27.17 -13.05 12.97
CA LEU A 631 28.45 -13.71 12.68
C LEU A 631 29.56 -12.69 12.40
N GLY A 632 30.81 -13.10 12.63
CA GLY A 632 31.97 -12.38 12.10
C GLY A 632 32.23 -12.86 10.69
N LEU A 633 32.21 -11.96 9.71
CA LEU A 633 32.27 -12.31 8.29
C LEU A 633 33.53 -11.77 7.62
N PHE A 634 34.01 -12.51 6.64
CA PHE A 634 35.03 -12.09 5.68
C PHE A 634 34.42 -12.09 4.27
N ARG A 635 34.92 -11.22 3.40
CA ARG A 635 34.52 -11.15 1.99
C ARG A 635 35.76 -11.26 1.10
N GLY A 636 35.62 -11.96 -0.03
CA GLY A 636 36.64 -11.98 -1.07
C GLY A 636 36.74 -10.61 -1.76
N ALA A 637 37.96 -10.19 -2.06
CA ALA A 637 38.25 -8.95 -2.78
C ALA A 637 39.39 -9.19 -3.80
N ALA A 638 39.55 -8.27 -4.75
CA ALA A 638 40.71 -8.24 -5.63
C ALA A 638 41.60 -7.06 -5.21
N TYR A 639 42.88 -7.30 -4.95
CA TYR A 639 43.89 -6.27 -4.73
C TYR A 639 44.91 -6.34 -5.86
N ASN A 640 44.91 -5.37 -6.77
CA ASN A 640 45.71 -5.38 -7.99
C ASN A 640 45.60 -6.72 -8.76
N LYS A 641 44.37 -7.16 -9.02
CA LYS A 641 44.04 -8.45 -9.68
C LYS A 641 44.53 -9.72 -8.94
N THR A 642 45.01 -9.60 -7.71
CA THR A 642 45.34 -10.73 -6.83
C THR A 642 44.20 -11.00 -5.88
N SER A 643 43.90 -12.28 -5.62
CA SER A 643 42.89 -12.69 -4.65
C SER A 643 43.26 -12.21 -3.24
N ALA A 644 42.31 -11.57 -2.56
CA ALA A 644 42.44 -11.08 -1.20
C ALA A 644 41.19 -11.43 -0.38
N LEU A 645 41.35 -11.41 0.95
CA LEU A 645 40.26 -11.61 1.89
C LEU A 645 40.24 -10.42 2.86
N ASN A 646 39.10 -9.73 2.92
CA ASN A 646 38.91 -8.58 3.79
C ASN A 646 37.89 -8.92 4.88
N PRO A 647 38.12 -8.55 6.15
CA PRO A 647 37.07 -8.62 7.16
C PRO A 647 35.94 -7.67 6.74
N TYR A 648 34.70 -8.16 6.83
CA TYR A 648 33.50 -7.46 6.33
C TYR A 648 32.51 -7.11 7.44
N GLN A 649 32.44 -7.91 8.51
CA GLN A 649 31.47 -7.70 9.58
C GLN A 649 32.04 -8.16 10.94
N LEU A 650 31.78 -7.36 11.98
CA LEU A 650 32.07 -7.74 13.37
C LEU A 650 31.03 -8.74 13.90
N PRO A 651 31.45 -9.77 14.67
CA PRO A 651 30.50 -10.67 15.31
C PRO A 651 29.72 -9.99 16.44
N ASN A 652 28.41 -10.26 16.51
CA ASN A 652 27.60 -9.96 17.69
C ASN A 652 26.68 -11.15 18.01
N LYS A 653 27.14 -12.02 18.91
CA LYS A 653 26.40 -13.22 19.32
C LYS A 653 25.20 -12.91 20.22
N ASP A 654 25.12 -11.69 20.75
CA ASP A 654 24.09 -11.27 21.69
C ASP A 654 22.89 -10.62 20.98
N LEU A 655 22.92 -10.52 19.65
CA LEU A 655 21.77 -10.08 18.86
C LEU A 655 20.54 -10.93 19.17
N LYS A 656 19.46 -10.24 19.51
CA LYS A 656 18.14 -10.79 19.87
C LYS A 656 17.03 -10.00 19.15
N TRP A 657 15.81 -10.47 19.28
CA TRP A 657 14.61 -9.84 18.72
C TRP A 657 14.40 -8.42 19.24
N GLU A 658 13.93 -7.51 18.39
CA GLU A 658 13.23 -6.31 18.88
C GLU A 658 11.90 -6.77 19.48
N ARG A 659 11.48 -6.16 20.59
CA ARG A 659 10.28 -6.58 21.31
C ARG A 659 9.27 -5.45 21.38
N THR A 660 8.08 -5.72 20.87
CA THR A 660 6.98 -4.78 20.92
C THR A 660 5.92 -5.26 21.89
N THR A 661 5.55 -4.41 22.85
CA THR A 661 4.43 -4.64 23.77
C THR A 661 3.30 -3.71 23.41
N GLN A 662 2.10 -4.25 23.24
CA GLN A 662 0.93 -3.47 22.87
C GLN A 662 -0.22 -3.73 23.83
N PHE A 663 -0.86 -2.64 24.25
CA PHE A 663 -2.11 -2.65 24.99
C PHE A 663 -3.17 -1.94 24.15
N ASP A 664 -4.36 -2.53 24.09
CA ASP A 664 -5.51 -2.05 23.35
C ASP A 664 -6.76 -2.14 24.23
N VAL A 665 -7.57 -1.09 24.21
CA VAL A 665 -8.87 -1.06 24.87
C VAL A 665 -9.88 -0.43 23.94
N GLY A 666 -11.03 -1.10 23.79
CA GLY A 666 -12.05 -0.70 22.83
C GLY A 666 -13.46 -0.91 23.34
N LEU A 667 -14.38 -0.13 22.77
CA LEU A 667 -15.82 -0.25 22.97
C LEU A 667 -16.51 -0.32 21.62
N ASP A 668 -17.12 -1.47 21.33
CA ASP A 668 -17.97 -1.65 20.16
C ASP A 668 -19.42 -1.38 20.57
N PHE A 669 -20.14 -0.63 19.74
CA PHE A 669 -21.53 -0.28 19.99
C PHE A 669 -22.41 -0.44 18.75
N GLY A 670 -23.68 -0.72 19.00
CA GLY A 670 -24.74 -0.80 18.02
C GLY A 670 -26.04 -0.30 18.63
N PHE A 671 -26.70 0.65 17.98
CA PHE A 671 -27.95 1.24 18.43
C PHE A 671 -29.05 1.17 17.37
N PHE A 672 -30.30 1.18 17.83
CA PHE A 672 -31.52 1.27 17.02
C PHE A 672 -31.60 0.18 15.95
N ASN A 673 -31.50 -1.09 16.36
CA ASN A 673 -31.41 -2.26 15.48
C ASN A 673 -30.22 -2.18 14.52
N ASN A 674 -29.04 -1.84 15.04
CA ASN A 674 -27.80 -1.69 14.28
C ASN A 674 -27.91 -0.68 13.11
N LYS A 675 -28.76 0.34 13.25
CA LYS A 675 -28.77 1.50 12.33
C LYS A 675 -27.58 2.41 12.55
N LEU A 676 -27.07 2.46 13.78
CA LEU A 676 -25.84 3.13 14.13
C LEU A 676 -24.90 2.10 14.75
N THR A 677 -23.76 1.83 14.14
CA THR A 677 -22.75 0.94 14.74
C THR A 677 -21.40 1.62 14.72
N GLY A 678 -20.49 1.22 15.60
CA GLY A 678 -19.18 1.82 15.64
C GLY A 678 -18.27 1.20 16.67
N GLU A 679 -17.04 1.70 16.70
CA GLU A 679 -16.00 1.32 17.65
C GLU A 679 -15.21 2.57 18.06
N ILE A 680 -14.80 2.60 19.33
CA ILE A 680 -13.85 3.56 19.86
C ILE A 680 -12.72 2.74 20.45
N ASP A 681 -11.49 3.02 20.05
CA ASP A 681 -10.30 2.33 20.53
C ASP A 681 -9.24 3.32 21.00
N TYR A 682 -8.47 2.88 21.99
CA TYR A 682 -7.20 3.48 22.37
C TYR A 682 -6.11 2.41 22.38
N TYR A 683 -4.96 2.73 21.78
CA TYR A 683 -3.81 1.84 21.76
C TYR A 683 -2.55 2.54 22.26
N ILE A 684 -1.67 1.74 22.84
CA ILE A 684 -0.28 2.12 23.13
C ILE A 684 0.63 0.95 22.75
N LYS A 685 1.68 1.25 22.00
CA LYS A 685 2.62 0.30 21.42
C LYS A 685 4.04 0.76 21.73
N ASN A 686 4.73 -0.01 22.56
CA ASN A 686 6.10 0.26 22.98
C ASN A 686 7.04 -0.74 22.33
N THR A 687 7.95 -0.27 21.48
CA THR A 687 9.02 -1.11 20.92
C THR A 687 10.32 -0.84 21.67
N ASN A 688 10.90 -1.90 22.20
CA ASN A 688 12.17 -1.89 22.92
C ASN A 688 13.18 -2.78 22.20
N ASP A 689 14.46 -2.65 22.58
CA ASP A 689 15.57 -3.44 22.03
C ASP A 689 15.72 -3.26 20.51
N LEU A 690 15.52 -2.04 20.00
CA LEU A 690 15.62 -1.72 18.57
C LEU A 690 16.97 -2.16 17.99
N LEU A 691 16.99 -2.67 16.77
CA LEU A 691 18.19 -3.21 16.12
C LEU A 691 18.90 -2.10 15.33
N LEU A 692 19.71 -1.30 16.02
CA LEU A 692 20.38 -0.12 15.44
C LEU A 692 21.87 -0.36 15.22
N ASN A 693 22.42 0.33 14.23
CA ASN A 693 23.87 0.40 14.01
C ASN A 693 24.47 1.43 14.98
N GLU A 694 25.04 0.96 16.08
CA GLU A 694 25.72 1.80 17.07
C GLU A 694 27.08 2.24 16.51
N PRO A 695 27.36 3.55 16.37
CA PRO A 695 28.65 4.04 15.88
C PRO A 695 29.80 3.61 16.79
N LEU A 696 30.92 3.20 16.19
CA LEU A 696 32.14 2.81 16.89
C LEU A 696 33.23 3.88 16.73
N PRO A 697 34.16 4.02 17.69
CA PRO A 697 35.35 4.85 17.51
C PRO A 697 36.16 4.38 16.30
N GLY A 698 36.58 5.30 15.43
CA GLY A 698 37.34 4.96 14.21
C GLY A 698 38.66 4.22 14.48
N THR A 699 39.24 4.36 15.67
CA THR A 699 40.42 3.58 16.11
C THR A 699 40.17 2.08 16.20
N SER A 700 38.91 1.64 16.25
CA SER A 700 38.55 0.22 16.18
C SER A 700 38.74 -0.39 14.79
N GLY A 701 38.89 0.44 13.75
CA GLY A 701 38.90 0.01 12.35
C GLY A 701 37.51 -0.21 11.75
N TRP A 702 36.44 0.09 12.50
CA TRP A 702 35.04 -0.09 12.11
C TRP A 702 34.23 1.19 12.35
N SER A 703 33.18 1.40 11.54
CA SER A 703 32.29 2.56 11.65
C SER A 703 31.13 2.33 12.62
N SER A 704 30.59 1.11 12.69
CA SER A 704 29.46 0.76 13.55
C SER A 704 29.37 -0.73 13.84
N ILE A 705 28.49 -1.10 14.78
CA ILE A 705 28.07 -2.48 15.07
C ILE A 705 26.57 -2.52 15.34
N THR A 706 25.87 -3.48 14.74
CA THR A 706 24.44 -3.69 15.00
C THR A 706 24.22 -4.21 16.42
N ARG A 707 23.35 -3.56 17.19
CA ARG A 707 23.01 -3.91 18.58
C ARG A 707 21.54 -3.63 18.89
N ASN A 708 21.03 -4.31 19.91
CA ASN A 708 19.72 -4.05 20.49
C ASN A 708 19.80 -2.85 21.43
N VAL A 709 19.54 -1.64 20.91
CA VAL A 709 19.61 -0.37 21.64
C VAL A 709 18.55 0.61 21.16
N GLY A 710 17.95 1.34 22.09
CA GLY A 710 16.90 2.32 21.83
C GLY A 710 15.48 1.77 21.93
N SER A 711 14.53 2.70 22.02
CA SER A 711 13.11 2.41 22.15
C SER A 711 12.23 3.53 21.56
N LEU A 712 11.00 3.18 21.21
CA LEU A 712 9.99 4.10 20.69
C LEU A 712 8.60 3.74 21.19
N GLU A 713 7.70 4.72 21.17
CA GLU A 713 6.29 4.58 21.52
C GLU A 713 5.41 5.09 20.36
N ASN A 714 4.34 4.36 20.07
CA ASN A 714 3.21 4.87 19.30
C ASN A 714 1.94 4.77 20.15
N SER A 715 1.14 5.83 20.17
CA SER A 715 -0.16 5.84 20.83
C SER A 715 -1.18 6.63 20.03
N GLY A 716 -2.46 6.31 20.23
CA GLY A 716 -3.52 7.00 19.50
C GLY A 716 -4.91 6.47 19.81
N PHE A 717 -5.89 7.26 19.39
CA PHE A 717 -7.30 6.92 19.36
C PHE A 717 -7.73 6.56 17.94
N GLU A 718 -8.62 5.57 17.82
CA GLU A 718 -9.32 5.22 16.59
C GLU A 718 -10.83 5.29 16.84
N PHE A 719 -11.57 5.81 15.88
CA PHE A 719 -13.02 5.89 15.94
C PHE A 719 -13.61 5.48 14.61
N VAL A 720 -14.58 4.57 14.61
CA VAL A 720 -15.34 4.20 13.43
C VAL A 720 -16.82 4.36 13.71
N LEU A 721 -17.55 4.95 12.78
CA LEU A 721 -18.99 5.10 12.82
C LEU A 721 -19.58 4.66 11.49
N ASN A 722 -20.48 3.69 11.53
CA ASN A 722 -21.25 3.24 10.40
C ASN A 722 -22.72 3.56 10.64
N THR A 723 -23.38 4.12 9.64
CA THR A 723 -24.78 4.49 9.70
C THR A 723 -25.55 3.82 8.56
N LYS A 724 -26.76 3.34 8.87
CA LYS A 724 -27.77 2.95 7.90
C LYS A 724 -28.82 4.06 7.86
N ASN A 725 -28.54 5.09 7.06
CA ASN A 725 -29.37 6.29 6.99
C ASN A 725 -30.78 5.96 6.46
N ILE A 726 -30.83 5.19 5.38
CA ILE A 726 -32.07 4.69 4.77
C ILE A 726 -31.85 3.22 4.39
N VAL A 727 -32.80 2.35 4.73
CA VAL A 727 -32.84 0.96 4.25
C VAL A 727 -34.28 0.64 3.93
N GLN A 728 -34.61 0.73 2.65
CA GLN A 728 -35.92 0.41 2.07
C GLN A 728 -35.68 -0.47 0.83
N GLU A 729 -36.74 -1.10 0.34
CA GLU A 729 -36.68 -2.04 -0.80
C GLU A 729 -35.97 -1.44 -2.03
N ASN A 730 -36.31 -0.19 -2.37
CA ASN A 730 -35.80 0.48 -3.57
C ASN A 730 -34.78 1.59 -3.27
N LEU A 731 -34.42 1.81 -2.00
CA LEU A 731 -33.49 2.85 -1.60
C LEU A 731 -32.69 2.42 -0.38
N SER A 732 -31.38 2.28 -0.54
CA SER A 732 -30.43 2.07 0.56
C SER A 732 -29.43 3.20 0.56
N TRP A 733 -29.13 3.74 1.75
CA TRP A 733 -28.06 4.70 1.95
C TRP A 733 -27.34 4.37 3.24
N THR A 734 -26.05 4.05 3.12
CA THR A 734 -25.14 3.85 4.25
C THR A 734 -23.98 4.82 4.19
N SER A 735 -23.49 5.21 5.36
CA SER A 735 -22.27 6.02 5.52
C SER A 735 -21.31 5.33 6.46
N SER A 736 -20.02 5.50 6.25
CA SER A 736 -18.95 5.04 7.12
C SER A 736 -17.95 6.17 7.31
N LEU A 737 -17.66 6.51 8.56
CA LEU A 737 -16.64 7.46 8.96
C LEU A 737 -15.60 6.70 9.78
N ASN A 738 -14.33 6.84 9.43
CA ASN A 738 -13.23 6.36 10.24
C ASN A 738 -12.28 7.52 10.53
N LEU A 739 -11.87 7.67 11.79
CA LEU A 739 -10.96 8.69 12.28
C LEU A 739 -9.83 8.00 13.05
N SER A 740 -8.61 8.51 12.96
CA SER A 740 -7.51 8.02 13.77
C SER A 740 -6.51 9.13 14.10
N THR A 741 -5.89 9.00 15.26
CA THR A 741 -4.77 9.85 15.69
C THR A 741 -3.52 9.02 15.85
N LEU A 742 -2.36 9.66 15.65
CA LEU A 742 -1.07 9.04 15.83
C LEU A 742 -0.13 10.02 16.55
N LYS A 743 0.35 9.61 17.72
CA LYS A 743 1.52 10.18 18.37
C LYS A 743 2.65 9.15 18.29
N ASN A 744 3.78 9.55 17.72
CA ASN A 744 5.00 8.76 17.68
C ASN A 744 6.10 9.50 18.46
N GLU A 745 6.84 8.77 19.29
CA GLU A 745 7.88 9.35 20.14
C GLU A 745 9.07 8.39 20.27
N VAL A 746 10.28 8.90 20.07
CA VAL A 746 11.51 8.16 20.38
C VAL A 746 11.78 8.30 21.87
N THR A 747 11.75 7.19 22.61
CA THR A 747 11.85 7.22 24.08
C THR A 747 13.26 6.99 24.60
N SER A 748 14.15 6.38 23.80
CA SER A 748 15.57 6.25 24.14
C SER A 748 16.46 6.04 22.91
N LEU A 749 17.67 6.61 22.93
CA LEU A 749 18.74 6.42 21.95
C LEU A 749 20.09 6.16 22.63
N PRO A 750 20.99 5.36 22.02
CA PRO A 750 22.26 4.97 22.64
C PRO A 750 23.32 6.09 22.73
N LYS A 751 23.36 7.03 21.79
CA LYS A 751 24.47 8.01 21.64
C LYS A 751 24.01 9.42 21.21
N GLY A 752 22.86 9.85 21.70
CA GLY A 752 22.26 11.13 21.35
C GLY A 752 21.61 11.13 19.96
N ASP A 753 21.42 12.32 19.41
CA ASP A 753 20.69 12.56 18.17
C ASP A 753 21.27 11.83 16.94
N ILE A 754 20.39 11.28 16.11
CA ILE A 754 20.74 10.78 14.78
C ILE A 754 20.24 11.80 13.76
N ILE A 755 21.17 12.50 13.11
CA ILE A 755 20.86 13.46 12.05
C ILE A 755 21.06 12.78 10.70
N SER A 756 20.02 12.74 9.87
CA SER A 756 20.08 12.23 8.50
C SER A 756 19.48 13.25 7.53
N GLY A 757 20.35 13.96 6.80
CA GLY A 757 19.94 15.02 5.89
C GLY A 757 19.20 16.16 6.59
N ARG A 758 17.90 16.30 6.28
CA ARG A 758 16.98 17.30 6.86
C ARG A 758 16.15 16.73 8.01
N ASN A 759 16.35 15.47 8.38
CA ASN A 759 15.55 14.82 9.41
C ASN A 759 16.42 14.47 10.63
N LEU A 760 15.76 14.34 11.77
CA LEU A 760 16.33 14.09 13.07
C LEU A 760 15.59 12.96 13.78
N VAL A 761 16.34 12.11 14.46
CA VAL A 761 15.84 11.19 15.49
C VAL A 761 16.42 11.66 16.81
N ARG A 762 15.57 12.11 17.73
CA ARG A 762 15.93 12.64 19.06
C ARG A 762 14.95 12.13 20.10
N GLU A 763 15.44 11.87 21.31
CA GLU A 763 14.58 11.49 22.44
C GLU A 763 13.52 12.57 22.73
N GLY A 764 12.26 12.15 22.90
CA GLY A 764 11.11 13.03 23.12
C GLY A 764 10.46 13.60 21.86
N GLU A 765 11.04 13.32 20.68
CA GLU A 765 10.55 13.83 19.39
C GLU A 765 10.00 12.71 18.51
N THR A 766 9.18 13.08 17.53
CA THR A 766 8.71 12.15 16.49
C THR A 766 9.89 11.62 15.68
N ILE A 767 9.85 10.33 15.33
CA ILE A 767 10.81 9.75 14.37
C ILE A 767 10.81 10.60 13.09
N SER A 768 11.98 10.90 12.50
CA SER A 768 12.06 11.68 11.25
C SER A 768 11.60 13.16 11.35
N SER A 769 11.62 13.79 12.52
CA SER A 769 11.30 15.23 12.65
C SER A 769 12.20 16.09 11.75
N PHE A 770 11.63 17.09 11.06
CA PHE A 770 12.41 17.99 10.20
C PHE A 770 13.32 18.88 11.05
N TYR A 771 14.60 18.93 10.70
CA TYR A 771 15.65 19.66 11.37
C TYR A 771 16.41 20.55 10.37
N VAL A 772 15.95 21.80 10.25
CA VAL A 772 16.37 22.77 9.21
C VAL A 772 16.51 24.17 9.79
N VAL A 773 17.17 25.08 9.07
CA VAL A 773 17.25 26.50 9.46
C VAL A 773 15.91 27.19 9.25
N GLU A 774 15.53 28.09 10.14
CA GLU A 774 14.29 28.85 10.04
C GLU A 774 14.47 30.10 9.17
N TYR A 775 13.72 30.18 8.07
CA TYR A 775 13.71 31.32 7.15
C TYR A 775 12.84 32.47 7.69
N ALA A 776 13.36 33.69 7.65
CA ALA A 776 12.73 34.89 8.22
C ALA A 776 12.13 35.84 7.17
N GLY A 777 12.24 35.49 5.89
CA GLY A 777 11.79 36.32 4.75
C GLY A 777 12.96 37.05 4.09
N VAL A 778 12.63 38.16 3.42
CA VAL A 778 13.59 38.99 2.67
C VAL A 778 13.77 40.32 3.38
N ASP A 779 14.99 40.86 3.36
CA ASP A 779 15.27 42.22 3.80
C ASP A 779 14.72 43.23 2.78
N PRO A 780 13.75 44.09 3.15
CA PRO A 780 13.17 45.06 2.24
C PRO A 780 14.17 46.10 1.70
N ASP A 781 15.27 46.35 2.41
CA ASP A 781 16.22 47.41 2.04
C ASP A 781 17.19 46.97 0.94
N ASN A 782 17.54 45.67 0.87
CA ASN A 782 18.58 45.18 -0.04
C ASN A 782 18.28 43.84 -0.75
N GLY A 783 17.14 43.20 -0.46
CA GLY A 783 16.72 41.96 -1.10
C GLY A 783 17.44 40.69 -0.64
N ASP A 784 18.22 40.76 0.45
CA ASP A 784 18.89 39.59 1.04
C ASP A 784 17.90 38.67 1.74
N ALA A 785 18.10 37.38 1.57
CA ALA A 785 17.44 36.36 2.37
C ALA A 785 17.85 36.46 3.84
N LEU A 786 16.88 36.48 4.74
CA LEU A 786 17.07 36.52 6.18
C LEU A 786 16.70 35.19 6.83
N PHE A 787 17.45 34.82 7.86
CA PHE A 787 17.24 33.63 8.69
C PHE A 787 17.22 34.00 10.17
N TYR A 788 16.56 33.20 10.99
CA TYR A 788 16.65 33.34 12.45
C TYR A 788 17.89 32.61 12.97
N THR A 789 18.70 33.28 13.79
CA THR A 789 19.93 32.71 14.36
C THR A 789 19.66 31.47 15.20
N ASN A 790 18.59 31.48 16.00
CA ASN A 790 18.11 30.37 16.84
C ASN A 790 19.14 29.82 17.83
N THR A 791 20.20 30.57 18.12
CA THR A 791 21.23 30.25 19.11
C THR A 791 20.64 30.23 20.51
N LEU A 792 21.11 29.31 21.36
CA LEU A 792 20.61 29.19 22.73
C LEU A 792 21.34 30.16 23.67
N ASP A 793 20.57 30.92 24.47
CA ASP A 793 21.10 31.68 25.59
C ASP A 793 21.46 30.77 26.78
N ALA A 794 22.09 31.33 27.82
CA ALA A 794 22.48 30.57 29.01
C ALA A 794 21.30 29.97 29.81
N ASN A 795 20.06 30.40 29.52
CA ASN A 795 18.83 29.89 30.13
C ASN A 795 18.10 28.89 29.21
N GLY A 796 18.62 28.61 28.02
CA GLY A 796 18.03 27.71 27.04
C GLY A 796 16.93 28.33 26.17
N ASN A 797 16.76 29.66 26.18
CA ASN A 797 15.87 30.34 25.23
C ASN A 797 16.57 30.53 23.89
N ARG A 798 15.83 30.42 22.79
CA ARG A 798 16.35 30.69 21.45
C ARG A 798 16.36 32.20 21.17
N ASP A 799 17.51 32.73 20.81
CA ASP A 799 17.61 34.04 20.19
C ASP A 799 17.07 33.97 18.76
N ARG A 800 16.00 34.72 18.47
CA ARG A 800 15.40 34.81 17.13
C ARG A 800 15.73 36.14 16.47
N THR A 801 16.98 36.59 16.58
CA THR A 801 17.52 37.69 15.78
C THR A 801 17.64 37.28 14.31
N LYS A 802 17.46 38.24 13.40
CA LYS A 802 17.58 38.02 11.96
C LYS A 802 19.02 38.21 11.50
N THR A 803 19.50 37.33 10.63
CA THR A 803 20.83 37.41 10.00
C THR A 803 20.72 37.06 8.52
N SER A 804 21.50 37.70 7.66
CA SER A 804 21.69 37.27 6.26
C SER A 804 22.84 36.25 6.12
N ASP A 805 23.68 36.09 7.14
CA ASP A 805 24.70 35.04 7.19
C ASP A 805 24.07 33.74 7.71
N TYR A 806 23.74 32.84 6.76
CA TYR A 806 23.21 31.51 7.04
C TYR A 806 24.10 30.68 7.98
N SER A 807 25.41 30.91 8.01
CA SER A 807 26.32 30.16 8.89
C SER A 807 26.15 30.50 10.38
N GLN A 808 25.54 31.65 10.70
CA GLN A 808 25.17 32.04 12.06
C GLN A 808 23.81 31.48 12.49
N ALA A 809 23.09 30.79 11.60
CA ALA A 809 21.77 30.24 11.88
C ALA A 809 21.82 28.76 12.25
N GLU A 810 21.28 28.43 13.42
CA GLU A 810 21.17 27.05 13.90
C GLU A 810 19.90 26.37 13.38
N ARG A 811 20.00 25.05 13.16
CA ARG A 811 18.85 24.23 12.79
C ARG A 811 17.90 24.06 13.96
N VAL A 812 16.60 24.05 13.65
CA VAL A 812 15.52 23.84 14.61
C VAL A 812 14.63 22.71 14.14
N ILE A 813 13.90 22.12 15.08
CA ILE A 813 12.82 21.19 14.74
C ILE A 813 11.66 22.01 14.20
N ALA A 814 11.25 21.76 12.95
CA ALA A 814 10.32 22.63 12.22
C ALA A 814 9.02 21.92 11.76
N GLY A 815 8.87 20.63 12.03
CA GLY A 815 7.68 19.85 11.65
C GLY A 815 7.95 18.34 11.63
N SER A 816 6.97 17.57 11.16
CA SER A 816 7.06 16.11 11.03
C SER A 816 6.43 15.64 9.72
N PRO A 817 6.99 14.60 9.06
CA PRO A 817 6.40 14.03 7.87
C PRO A 817 5.21 13.09 8.14
N TYR A 818 4.82 12.90 9.40
CA TYR A 818 3.71 12.01 9.76
C TYR A 818 2.46 12.79 10.15
N PRO A 819 1.29 12.41 9.63
CA PRO A 819 0.04 13.04 10.03
C PRO A 819 -0.29 12.66 11.48
N THR A 820 -0.78 13.64 12.23
CA THR A 820 -1.24 13.45 13.61
C THR A 820 -2.71 13.04 13.67
N PHE A 821 -3.47 13.33 12.61
CA PHE A 821 -4.87 13.00 12.45
C PHE A 821 -5.15 12.55 11.01
N MET A 822 -5.88 11.46 10.85
CA MET A 822 -6.31 10.90 9.57
C MET A 822 -7.80 10.60 9.62
N ALA A 823 -8.50 10.86 8.51
CA ALA A 823 -9.92 10.58 8.37
C ALA A 823 -10.24 9.91 7.03
N GLY A 824 -11.24 9.03 7.03
CA GLY A 824 -11.85 8.45 5.85
C GLY A 824 -13.37 8.51 5.96
N PHE A 825 -14.04 8.88 4.87
CA PHE A 825 -15.49 8.99 4.82
C PHE A 825 -16.04 8.37 3.54
N THR A 826 -16.75 7.26 3.69
CA THR A 826 -17.34 6.49 2.59
C THR A 826 -18.86 6.61 2.63
N ASN A 827 -19.49 6.81 1.48
CA ASN A 827 -20.95 6.68 1.33
C ASN A 827 -21.27 5.67 0.25
N ASN A 828 -22.33 4.90 0.48
CA ASN A 828 -22.92 4.01 -0.51
C ASN A 828 -24.41 4.29 -0.57
N ILE A 829 -24.91 4.58 -1.76
CA ILE A 829 -26.30 4.87 -2.06
C ILE A 829 -26.72 3.93 -3.18
N SER A 830 -27.76 3.14 -2.99
CA SER A 830 -28.41 2.41 -4.07
C SER A 830 -29.87 2.82 -4.16
N ALA A 831 -30.33 3.09 -5.37
CA ALA A 831 -31.69 3.50 -5.66
C ALA A 831 -32.19 2.73 -6.89
N TYR A 832 -33.17 1.85 -6.70
CA TYR A 832 -33.64 0.91 -7.72
C TYR A 832 -32.46 0.14 -8.35
N ASN A 833 -32.20 0.38 -9.64
CA ASN A 833 -31.18 -0.26 -10.43
C ASN A 833 -29.86 0.54 -10.46
N PHE A 834 -29.80 1.70 -9.81
CA PHE A 834 -28.61 2.53 -9.71
C PHE A 834 -27.88 2.29 -8.39
N ASP A 835 -26.56 2.34 -8.43
CA ASP A 835 -25.70 2.36 -7.26
C ASP A 835 -24.66 3.47 -7.40
N PHE A 836 -24.35 4.17 -6.31
CA PHE A 836 -23.42 5.28 -6.26
C PHE A 836 -22.61 5.18 -4.97
N SER A 837 -21.29 5.22 -5.07
CA SER A 837 -20.40 5.22 -3.93
C SER A 837 -19.32 6.28 -4.07
N PHE A 838 -18.85 6.82 -2.96
CA PHE A 838 -17.68 7.69 -2.94
C PHE A 838 -16.93 7.59 -1.61
N THR A 839 -15.62 7.80 -1.66
CA THR A 839 -14.74 7.85 -0.48
C THR A 839 -13.87 9.10 -0.49
N PHE A 840 -13.96 9.90 0.57
CA PHE A 840 -12.99 10.93 0.89
C PHE A 840 -11.95 10.40 1.88
N GLN A 841 -10.71 10.86 1.74
CA GLN A 841 -9.65 10.74 2.75
C GLN A 841 -9.13 12.12 3.10
N GLY A 842 -8.73 12.35 4.35
CA GLY A 842 -7.94 13.52 4.71
C GLY A 842 -6.84 13.19 5.71
N GLU A 843 -5.77 13.97 5.67
CA GLU A 843 -4.61 13.88 6.57
C GLU A 843 -4.21 15.29 7.04
N TRP A 844 -3.85 15.41 8.32
CA TRP A 844 -3.50 16.70 8.94
C TRP A 844 -2.30 16.59 9.91
N GLY A 845 -1.52 17.67 9.97
CA GLY A 845 -0.38 17.85 10.86
C GLY A 845 0.96 17.39 10.29
N ALA A 846 0.97 16.91 9.04
CA ALA A 846 2.19 16.53 8.34
C ALA A 846 2.82 17.72 7.60
N SER A 847 4.09 17.58 7.23
CA SER A 847 4.82 18.54 6.42
C SER A 847 5.65 17.82 5.36
N ILE A 848 5.88 18.49 4.24
CA ILE A 848 6.76 18.02 3.17
C ILE A 848 7.83 19.07 2.94
N TYR A 849 9.07 18.60 2.85
CA TYR A 849 10.22 19.39 2.43
C TYR A 849 10.45 19.18 0.93
N ASN A 850 10.27 20.21 0.12
CA ASN A 850 10.58 20.18 -1.31
C ASN A 850 12.10 20.36 -1.51
N GLU A 851 12.86 19.27 -1.56
CA GLU A 851 14.31 19.33 -1.81
C GLU A 851 14.60 19.78 -3.25
N GLY A 852 13.71 19.48 -4.20
CA GLY A 852 13.74 20.03 -5.55
C GLY A 852 13.60 21.56 -5.57
N GLY A 853 12.89 22.16 -4.61
CA GLY A 853 12.65 23.60 -4.48
C GLY A 853 13.90 24.48 -4.55
N LYS A 854 15.05 23.93 -4.20
CA LYS A 854 16.37 24.57 -4.31
C LYS A 854 16.84 24.86 -5.74
N PHE A 855 16.28 24.14 -6.69
CA PHE A 855 16.50 24.28 -8.13
C PHE A 855 15.28 24.97 -8.75
N GLN A 856 14.09 24.57 -8.35
CA GLN A 856 12.80 25.08 -8.86
C GLN A 856 12.55 26.54 -8.46
N SER A 857 12.89 26.93 -7.25
CA SER A 857 12.65 28.27 -6.68
C SER A 857 13.97 28.80 -6.09
N GLY A 858 15.02 28.74 -6.91
CA GLY A 858 16.42 28.98 -6.56
C GLY A 858 16.90 30.41 -6.77
N ASN A 859 16.02 31.35 -7.15
CA ASN A 859 16.35 32.75 -7.45
C ASN A 859 17.40 32.90 -8.56
N ALA A 860 17.26 32.10 -9.62
CA ALA A 860 18.18 32.03 -10.76
C ALA A 860 19.65 31.74 -10.38
N ARG A 861 19.88 31.08 -9.23
CA ARG A 861 21.22 30.65 -8.81
C ARG A 861 21.86 29.69 -9.82
N TYR A 862 21.04 28.79 -10.38
CA TYR A 862 21.37 27.85 -11.44
C TYR A 862 20.52 28.18 -12.66
N GLU A 863 20.84 27.59 -13.80
CA GLU A 863 20.16 27.82 -15.07
C GLU A 863 18.97 26.88 -15.31
N ASP A 864 18.61 26.09 -14.30
CA ASP A 864 17.34 25.37 -14.24
C ASP A 864 16.15 26.31 -14.49
N ASN A 865 15.12 25.82 -15.19
CA ASN A 865 13.83 26.52 -15.21
C ASN A 865 13.27 26.64 -13.79
N GLN A 866 12.59 27.76 -13.55
CA GLN A 866 12.09 28.11 -12.25
C GLN A 866 10.55 28.01 -12.19
N THR A 867 10.02 27.90 -10.99
CA THR A 867 8.59 28.00 -10.72
C THR A 867 8.13 29.45 -10.81
N LEU A 868 6.86 29.63 -11.13
CA LEU A 868 6.27 30.95 -11.38
C LEU A 868 6.34 31.91 -10.17
N ASP A 869 6.52 31.38 -8.96
CA ASP A 869 6.71 32.18 -7.74
C ASP A 869 7.89 33.17 -7.85
N GLN A 870 8.92 32.85 -8.65
CA GLN A 870 10.08 33.70 -8.89
C GLN A 870 9.75 35.06 -9.55
N MET A 871 8.56 35.19 -10.14
CA MET A 871 8.07 36.48 -10.65
C MET A 871 7.67 37.45 -9.53
N ASN A 872 7.56 36.98 -8.28
CA ASN A 872 7.31 37.81 -7.09
C ASN A 872 8.59 38.18 -6.33
N ARG A 873 9.77 38.05 -6.94
CA ARG A 873 11.07 38.39 -6.36
C ARG A 873 11.17 39.85 -5.92
N TRP A 874 12.06 40.13 -4.98
CA TRP A 874 12.42 41.49 -4.60
C TRP A 874 13.19 42.16 -5.75
N GLN A 875 12.84 43.40 -6.10
CA GLN A 875 13.49 44.14 -7.18
C GLN A 875 14.03 45.49 -6.72
N ASN A 876 13.34 46.19 -5.81
CA ASN A 876 13.67 47.54 -5.38
C ASN A 876 13.59 47.72 -3.86
N PRO A 877 14.39 48.64 -3.26
CA PRO A 877 14.27 49.00 -1.85
C PRO A 877 12.84 49.40 -1.46
N GLY A 878 12.30 48.74 -0.44
CA GLY A 878 10.93 48.89 0.05
C GLY A 878 9.96 47.79 -0.39
N ASP A 879 10.35 46.92 -1.33
CA ASP A 879 9.52 45.78 -1.74
C ASP A 879 9.33 44.79 -0.58
N ILE A 880 8.08 44.34 -0.38
CA ILE A 880 7.73 43.37 0.67
C ILE A 880 7.34 42.04 0.01
N THR A 881 8.26 41.08 0.05
CA THR A 881 8.08 39.74 -0.53
C THR A 881 8.82 38.67 0.28
N MET A 882 8.51 37.40 0.00
CA MET A 882 9.21 36.23 0.55
C MET A 882 10.24 35.64 -0.42
N VAL A 883 10.29 36.13 -1.66
CA VAL A 883 11.21 35.67 -2.71
C VAL A 883 12.40 36.67 -2.80
N PRO A 884 13.62 36.25 -2.42
CA PRO A 884 14.80 37.12 -2.44
C PRO A 884 15.12 37.67 -3.83
N GLN A 885 15.97 38.69 -3.88
CA GLN A 885 16.52 39.19 -5.13
C GLN A 885 17.18 38.06 -5.93
N ALA A 886 16.89 37.98 -7.22
CA ALA A 886 17.52 37.02 -8.13
C ALA A 886 18.99 37.40 -8.38
N ARG A 887 19.90 36.43 -8.24
CA ARG A 887 21.35 36.65 -8.40
C ARG A 887 22.00 35.44 -9.06
N MET A 888 22.42 35.61 -10.31
CA MET A 888 22.99 34.51 -11.09
C MET A 888 24.29 34.02 -10.46
N TYR A 889 24.42 32.69 -10.32
CA TYR A 889 25.56 32.01 -9.69
C TYR A 889 25.93 32.45 -8.27
N SER A 890 25.05 33.20 -7.60
CA SER A 890 25.25 33.67 -6.22
C SER A 890 24.17 33.10 -5.31
N THR A 891 24.52 32.88 -4.05
CA THR A 891 23.57 32.34 -3.07
C THR A 891 22.76 33.48 -2.48
N ASN A 892 21.43 33.42 -2.61
CA ASN A 892 20.53 34.30 -1.88
C ASN A 892 19.26 33.52 -1.49
N GLY A 893 19.20 32.90 -0.30
CA GLY A 893 17.98 32.22 0.19
C GLY A 893 17.69 30.83 -0.37
N GLN A 894 18.58 30.25 -1.19
CA GLN A 894 18.44 28.90 -1.74
C GLN A 894 18.85 27.79 -0.75
N GLN A 895 19.54 28.13 0.33
CA GLN A 895 20.02 27.15 1.31
C GLN A 895 18.87 26.41 2.02
N ALA A 896 19.20 25.25 2.59
CA ALA A 896 18.23 24.36 3.22
C ALA A 896 17.54 24.99 4.44
N SER A 897 16.30 25.41 4.27
CA SER A 897 15.56 26.13 5.31
C SER A 897 14.07 25.85 5.25
N THR A 898 13.31 26.36 6.22
CA THR A 898 11.85 26.30 6.22
C THR A 898 11.20 27.00 5.02
N ARG A 899 11.97 27.73 4.18
CA ARG A 899 11.48 28.24 2.89
C ARG A 899 10.91 27.12 2.00
N TYR A 900 11.46 25.92 2.08
CA TYR A 900 11.06 24.76 1.28
C TYR A 900 10.25 23.73 2.08
N LEU A 901 9.78 24.10 3.28
CA LEU A 901 8.99 23.23 4.14
C LEU A 901 7.55 23.74 4.20
N GLU A 902 6.62 22.96 3.70
CA GLU A 902 5.20 23.30 3.66
C GLU A 902 4.37 22.28 4.45
N LYS A 903 3.25 22.73 5.00
CA LYS A 903 2.24 21.81 5.52
C LYS A 903 1.62 21.05 4.37
N SER A 904 1.42 19.75 4.57
CA SER A 904 0.85 18.86 3.56
C SER A 904 -0.56 18.41 3.94
N ASP A 905 -1.32 19.28 4.60
CA ASP A 905 -2.70 18.99 4.99
C ASP A 905 -3.58 18.90 3.73
N PHE A 906 -4.41 17.87 3.64
CA PHE A 906 -5.29 17.71 2.47
C PHE A 906 -6.57 16.92 2.74
N VAL A 907 -7.54 17.08 1.84
CA VAL A 907 -8.71 16.19 1.69
C VAL A 907 -8.82 15.79 0.23
N ARG A 908 -8.91 14.49 -0.08
CA ARG A 908 -8.97 13.96 -1.44
C ARG A 908 -10.19 13.06 -1.64
N LEU A 909 -10.89 13.25 -2.77
CA LEU A 909 -11.87 12.30 -3.28
C LEU A 909 -11.13 11.12 -3.93
N ARG A 910 -10.91 10.07 -3.16
CA ARG A 910 -10.11 8.90 -3.56
C ARG A 910 -10.78 8.06 -4.61
N ASN A 911 -12.06 7.78 -4.41
CA ASN A 911 -12.86 7.01 -5.33
C ASN A 911 -14.28 7.55 -5.41
N LEU A 912 -14.85 7.40 -6.59
CA LEU A 912 -16.26 7.64 -6.89
C LEU A 912 -16.69 6.56 -7.88
N SER A 913 -17.78 5.85 -7.61
CA SER A 913 -18.36 4.87 -8.53
C SER A 913 -19.84 5.15 -8.75
N LEU A 914 -20.30 5.00 -9.98
CA LEU A 914 -21.70 5.07 -10.38
C LEU A 914 -22.00 3.86 -11.26
N GLY A 915 -22.89 2.99 -10.82
CA GLY A 915 -23.33 1.80 -11.52
C GLY A 915 -24.81 1.84 -11.89
N TYR A 916 -25.14 1.13 -12.97
CA TYR A 916 -26.50 0.78 -13.34
C TYR A 916 -26.57 -0.70 -13.70
N THR A 917 -27.39 -1.43 -12.96
CA THR A 917 -27.66 -2.85 -13.22
C THR A 917 -28.89 -3.00 -14.09
N LEU A 918 -28.77 -3.66 -15.24
CA LEU A 918 -29.89 -3.83 -16.16
C LEU A 918 -31.02 -4.63 -15.48
N PRO A 919 -32.30 -4.25 -15.69
CA PRO A 919 -33.44 -5.02 -15.21
C PRO A 919 -33.42 -6.47 -15.71
N LYS A 920 -33.86 -7.41 -14.87
CA LYS A 920 -33.88 -8.84 -15.19
C LYS A 920 -34.68 -9.17 -16.45
N ASP A 921 -35.76 -8.44 -16.72
CA ASP A 921 -36.59 -8.61 -17.93
C ASP A 921 -35.80 -8.38 -19.23
N ILE A 922 -34.72 -7.61 -19.16
CA ILE A 922 -33.81 -7.39 -20.29
C ILE A 922 -32.75 -8.49 -20.32
N THR A 923 -32.08 -8.76 -19.19
CA THR A 923 -30.96 -9.72 -19.16
C THR A 923 -31.40 -11.16 -19.45
N GLN A 924 -32.61 -11.54 -19.01
CA GLN A 924 -33.19 -12.85 -19.31
C GLN A 924 -33.42 -13.09 -20.81
N LYS A 925 -33.66 -12.04 -21.62
CA LYS A 925 -33.77 -12.17 -23.09
C LYS A 925 -32.47 -12.62 -23.75
N PHE A 926 -31.34 -12.41 -23.07
CA PHE A 926 -30.00 -12.79 -23.53
C PHE A 926 -29.45 -14.01 -22.79
N SER A 927 -30.24 -14.65 -21.92
CA SER A 927 -29.79 -15.74 -21.02
C SER A 927 -28.62 -15.33 -20.12
N VAL A 928 -28.67 -14.11 -19.58
CA VAL A 928 -27.66 -13.55 -18.68
C VAL A 928 -28.30 -13.26 -17.31
N ASP A 929 -27.63 -13.63 -16.22
CA ASP A 929 -28.12 -13.43 -14.86
C ASP A 929 -28.04 -11.96 -14.42
N ARG A 930 -26.93 -11.29 -14.69
CA ARG A 930 -26.71 -9.88 -14.33
C ARG A 930 -25.81 -9.18 -15.34
N VAL A 931 -26.19 -7.96 -15.70
CA VAL A 931 -25.32 -7.03 -16.43
C VAL A 931 -25.29 -5.71 -15.67
N ARG A 932 -24.10 -5.25 -15.27
CA ARG A 932 -23.90 -3.94 -14.64
C ARG A 932 -22.92 -3.11 -15.45
N ILE A 933 -23.36 -1.94 -15.90
CA ILE A 933 -22.50 -0.93 -16.52
C ILE A 933 -22.12 0.05 -15.41
N TYR A 934 -20.86 0.46 -15.36
CA TYR A 934 -20.42 1.40 -14.34
C TYR A 934 -19.37 2.38 -14.83
N PHE A 935 -19.29 3.49 -14.14
CA PHE A 935 -18.23 4.48 -14.23
C PHE A 935 -17.54 4.56 -12.88
N THR A 936 -16.21 4.62 -12.88
CA THR A 936 -15.41 4.85 -11.67
C THR A 936 -14.40 5.96 -11.93
N GLY A 937 -14.23 6.85 -10.97
CA GLY A 937 -13.17 7.86 -10.95
C GLY A 937 -12.27 7.67 -9.73
N VAL A 938 -10.96 7.86 -9.92
CA VAL A 938 -9.93 7.73 -8.88
C VAL A 938 -9.14 9.05 -8.78
N ASN A 939 -8.89 9.51 -7.55
CA ASN A 939 -8.19 10.77 -7.24
C ASN A 939 -8.76 12.00 -7.99
N LEU A 940 -10.09 12.13 -8.06
CA LEU A 940 -10.74 13.13 -8.91
C LEU A 940 -10.50 14.58 -8.44
N LEU A 941 -10.48 14.79 -7.12
CA LEU A 941 -10.39 16.11 -6.48
C LEU A 941 -9.47 16.04 -5.27
N THR A 942 -8.57 17.02 -5.13
CA THR A 942 -7.71 17.20 -3.94
C THR A 942 -7.84 18.65 -3.48
N PHE A 943 -8.16 18.85 -2.21
CA PHE A 943 -8.17 20.13 -1.53
C PHE A 943 -6.93 20.22 -0.65
N THR A 944 -6.01 21.12 -0.96
CA THR A 944 -4.76 21.35 -0.22
C THR A 944 -4.22 22.74 -0.51
N ASP A 945 -3.46 23.30 0.43
CA ASP A 945 -2.71 24.53 0.25
C ASP A 945 -1.23 24.25 -0.13
N TYR A 946 -0.84 22.98 -0.24
CA TYR A 946 0.50 22.58 -0.65
C TYR A 946 0.75 22.98 -2.11
N SER A 947 1.82 23.74 -2.35
CA SER A 947 2.09 24.34 -3.68
C SER A 947 2.74 23.39 -4.70
N GLY A 948 3.27 22.25 -4.25
CA GLY A 948 3.94 21.28 -5.12
C GLY A 948 2.99 20.34 -5.87
N TYR A 949 3.57 19.32 -6.51
CA TYR A 949 2.80 18.34 -7.30
C TYR A 949 1.73 17.59 -6.52
N ASP A 950 2.04 17.09 -5.32
CA ASP A 950 1.08 16.33 -4.53
C ASP A 950 1.42 16.37 -3.02
N PRO A 951 0.44 16.57 -2.12
CA PRO A 951 0.65 16.63 -0.68
C PRO A 951 0.99 15.28 -0.03
N GLU A 952 1.05 14.18 -0.79
CA GLU A 952 1.52 12.87 -0.29
C GLU A 952 2.86 12.43 -0.89
N SER A 953 3.40 13.28 -1.78
CA SER A 953 4.57 12.95 -2.60
C SER A 953 5.78 12.58 -1.76
N THR A 954 6.52 11.56 -2.22
CA THR A 954 7.78 11.14 -1.61
C THR A 954 8.82 10.89 -2.69
N TYR A 955 10.00 11.46 -2.49
CA TYR A 955 11.18 11.21 -3.30
C TYR A 955 11.54 9.72 -3.26
N ASP A 956 11.50 9.08 -4.44
CA ASP A 956 11.58 7.63 -4.54
C ASP A 956 12.92 7.05 -4.05
N ASN A 957 14.05 7.75 -4.18
CA ASN A 957 15.33 7.33 -3.57
C ASN A 957 15.26 7.16 -2.04
N TYR A 958 14.32 7.83 -1.36
CA TYR A 958 14.09 7.69 0.09
C TYR A 958 12.85 6.84 0.43
N GLY A 959 12.25 6.19 -0.56
CA GLY A 959 11.03 5.40 -0.43
C GLY A 959 11.10 4.30 0.65
N ASN A 960 12.29 3.73 0.88
CA ASN A 960 12.55 2.71 1.90
C ASN A 960 13.14 3.23 3.22
N SER A 961 13.53 4.51 3.30
CA SER A 961 14.10 5.08 4.53
C SER A 961 13.01 5.36 5.57
N ASN A 962 13.20 4.98 6.84
CA ASN A 962 12.31 5.39 7.93
C ASN A 962 12.72 6.72 8.58
N ILE A 963 13.90 7.26 8.23
CA ILE A 963 14.43 8.50 8.82
C ILE A 963 14.32 9.66 7.83
N GLN A 964 14.57 9.45 6.55
CA GLN A 964 14.45 10.51 5.52
C GLN A 964 13.07 10.42 4.89
N LYS A 965 12.04 10.92 5.59
CA LYS A 965 10.64 10.94 5.12
C LYS A 965 10.14 12.35 4.89
N GLY A 966 9.07 12.45 4.08
CA GLY A 966 8.44 13.71 3.68
C GLY A 966 9.35 14.63 2.89
N VAL A 967 10.25 14.06 2.08
CA VAL A 967 11.09 14.83 1.15
C VAL A 967 10.54 14.59 -0.25
N ALA A 968 10.36 15.64 -1.04
CA ALA A 968 9.95 15.57 -2.44
C ALA A 968 11.06 16.09 -3.37
N PHE A 969 11.20 15.50 -4.56
CA PHE A 969 12.16 15.92 -5.57
C PHE A 969 11.63 15.58 -6.97
N TYR A 970 11.06 16.54 -7.69
CA TYR A 970 10.45 16.34 -9.03
C TYR A 970 9.57 15.08 -9.15
N SER A 971 8.92 14.68 -8.06
CA SER A 971 8.21 13.40 -7.98
C SER A 971 6.83 13.50 -8.62
N ALA A 972 6.49 12.53 -9.49
CA ALA A 972 5.24 12.57 -10.25
C ALA A 972 4.02 12.58 -9.30
N PRO A 973 3.02 13.43 -9.57
CA PRO A 973 1.75 13.36 -8.86
C PRO A 973 1.03 12.04 -9.16
N PRO A 974 0.13 11.57 -8.29
CA PRO A 974 -0.69 10.41 -8.60
C PRO A 974 -1.58 10.67 -9.83
N ALA A 975 -1.95 9.60 -10.51
CA ALA A 975 -2.88 9.66 -11.63
C ALA A 975 -4.31 9.91 -11.16
N LYS A 976 -5.00 10.80 -11.87
CA LYS A 976 -6.44 10.95 -11.90
C LYS A 976 -6.98 10.07 -13.01
N THR A 977 -7.77 9.06 -12.68
CA THR A 977 -8.22 8.04 -13.65
C THR A 977 -9.73 8.00 -13.74
N TYR A 978 -10.23 7.95 -14.96
CA TYR A 978 -11.65 7.75 -15.29
C TYR A 978 -11.80 6.41 -15.98
N THR A 979 -12.74 5.59 -15.56
CA THR A 979 -12.93 4.24 -16.12
C THR A 979 -14.40 3.96 -16.34
N ILE A 980 -14.71 3.33 -17.47
CA ILE A 980 -16.02 2.77 -17.77
C ILE A 980 -15.85 1.27 -17.85
N GLY A 981 -16.73 0.54 -17.17
CA GLY A 981 -16.67 -0.91 -17.13
C GLY A 981 -18.02 -1.59 -17.21
N LEU A 982 -17.94 -2.90 -17.41
CA LEU A 982 -19.05 -3.81 -17.60
C LEU A 982 -18.77 -5.09 -16.81
N ASN A 983 -19.71 -5.47 -15.94
CA ASN A 983 -19.71 -6.74 -15.24
C ASN A 983 -20.88 -7.59 -15.76
N ILE A 984 -20.57 -8.79 -16.24
CA ILE A 984 -21.54 -9.75 -16.77
C ILE A 984 -21.45 -11.03 -15.95
N ASP A 985 -22.59 -11.50 -15.47
CA ASP A 985 -22.72 -12.79 -14.80
C ASP A 985 -23.68 -13.68 -15.61
N LEU A 986 -23.25 -14.92 -15.89
CA LEU A 986 -23.98 -15.97 -16.60
C LEU A 986 -24.31 -17.15 -15.69
#